data_AF-S9U4B5-F1
#
_entry.id   AF-S9U4B5-F1
#
_cell.length_a   1.000
_cell.length_b   1.000
_cell.length_c   1.000
_cell.angle_alpha   90.00
_cell.angle_beta   90.00
_cell.angle_gamma   90.00
#
_symmetry.space_group_name_H-M   'P 1'
#
loop_
_entity.id
_entity.type
_entity.pdbx_description
1 polymer ?
#
loop_
_entity_poly.entity_id
_entity_poly.type
_entity_poly.pdbx_seq_one_letter_code
_entity_poly.pdbx_strand_id
1 'polypeptide(L)'
;MYPRGQNVANGAPVVVAKAEEDSFKIFVEKNHLEKKGIPLSDLAKLPDTNCVCIGIDGVKVLNDITSSIREKNLLSMFTMSTPIATYEMVNNYCTLTGDLSTALSKQMKELKSLVIFDGCGFSPIAEFDPVAPIQPEGVLECNAHDSKTSVASVHENVKTLFAERFTIEDDLEGFIVRLVCGDCFPESYRAPYFAWSQLSANMAGSNKSISEVWGSLELLAFPGIDRVITNIDTQRETFDCVTREAVLAAVCRTSPKCTVNDLRPAILFSSKNKAFRVKGFSQPFAELCGKIAAQGASTFVNKEDLKMEQRILLQRNLSALASPVAFRDGTIVPLNMVYNEAKPPITIRNTFGRPLAPLTYYLMMRGPLVPAPFATLSQVCVANDWPLVDTSTYRKAAERLLPLRVQMVYQYFLHMKEMKPPLRWLRQYMVVKDKPNDRRWSPIESPPPIELAMWNLSDPPLAQDTQPYFSNVLVYSENGTHDIANCILPDLHSTVACALLQSIDLLGYFTHSMEGAEQSGLGTYAEALSHFDCPTLSEYGVLLIELIRTETLTDAPIQLKHNAPPRSYLPGLRFAARVLSIIPITVAAEWTGPFDPEIAAFAMCSRLVNQSLRVLTEVISSLLFTQGRTNLPISQFNNVVALLPFKCPVEIAAGNVMMFILSNRNCDIGHIKAAFPELGNLEYDLSILFWFWTMAYRALSVLHDDEYLETVLDQAHGLVRDAAFRLCPSRDIRNWFMDAEHIVQECRAAYELGMQQAAAEEAPGDMGMPPPADHHINMGVNARSVDPRYTGSFYQPNSGYQ
;
A
#
# COMPACT_ATOMS: atom_id res chain seq x y z
N MET A 1 -37.19 -4.01 -43.69
CA MET A 1 -38.45 -3.43 -43.18
C MET A 1 -38.52 -3.73 -41.69
N TYR A 2 -38.18 -2.76 -40.85
CA TYR A 2 -38.35 -2.81 -39.40
C TYR A 2 -39.29 -1.66 -39.00
N PRO A 3 -40.26 -1.85 -38.11
CA PRO A 3 -41.15 -0.78 -37.71
C PRO A 3 -40.47 0.13 -36.68
N ARG A 4 -40.64 1.44 -36.91
CA ARG A 4 -40.27 2.54 -36.01
C ARG A 4 -41.19 2.56 -34.77
N GLY A 5 -40.61 2.83 -33.61
CA GLY A 5 -41.31 3.29 -32.40
C GLY A 5 -40.32 4.09 -31.54
N GLN A 6 -40.26 5.41 -31.76
CA GLN A 6 -40.75 6.46 -30.87
C GLN A 6 -39.75 6.89 -29.78
N ASN A 7 -39.26 8.12 -29.98
CA ASN A 7 -38.49 8.93 -29.05
C ASN A 7 -39.22 9.15 -27.73
N VAL A 8 -38.54 8.88 -26.62
CA VAL A 8 -38.71 9.59 -25.35
C VAL A 8 -37.31 9.88 -24.80
N ALA A 9 -36.71 10.96 -25.27
CA ALA A 9 -35.54 11.55 -24.64
C ALA A 9 -36.04 12.70 -23.74
N ASN A 10 -36.10 12.43 -22.43
CA ASN A 10 -36.11 13.41 -21.34
C ASN A 10 -35.99 12.62 -20.02
N GLY A 11 -34.81 12.05 -19.78
CA GLY A 11 -34.43 11.52 -18.47
C GLY A 11 -33.69 12.62 -17.71
N ALA A 12 -34.40 13.36 -16.86
CA ALA A 12 -33.76 14.18 -15.84
C ALA A 12 -32.86 13.29 -14.95
N PRO A 13 -31.72 13.81 -14.45
CA PRO A 13 -30.86 13.04 -13.57
C PRO A 13 -31.65 12.64 -12.33
N VAL A 14 -31.69 11.35 -12.02
CA VAL A 14 -32.20 10.84 -10.74
C VAL A 14 -31.23 11.33 -9.68
N VAL A 15 -31.60 12.45 -9.05
CA VAL A 15 -30.89 13.02 -7.92
C VAL A 15 -30.93 12.00 -6.77
N VAL A 16 -29.75 11.50 -6.37
CA VAL A 16 -29.51 10.56 -5.27
C VAL A 16 -29.66 11.26 -3.89
N ALA A 17 -30.49 12.29 -3.77
CA ALA A 17 -30.57 13.14 -2.56
C ALA A 17 -31.40 12.56 -1.42
N LYS A 18 -31.95 11.34 -1.51
CA LYS A 18 -32.89 10.80 -0.50
C LYS A 18 -32.27 9.91 0.58
N ALA A 19 -30.98 9.55 0.48
CA ALA A 19 -30.33 8.64 1.42
C ALA A 19 -29.49 9.34 2.51
N GLU A 20 -29.31 10.66 2.41
CA GLU A 20 -28.48 11.40 3.36
C GLU A 20 -29.19 11.67 4.70
N GLU A 21 -30.51 11.88 4.74
CA GLU A 21 -31.22 12.42 5.93
C GLU A 21 -31.20 11.58 7.24
N ASP A 22 -30.68 10.34 7.24
CA ASP A 22 -30.94 9.36 8.31
C ASP A 22 -29.72 8.93 9.18
N SER A 23 -28.54 9.53 9.02
CA SER A 23 -27.31 9.09 9.73
C SER A 23 -27.18 9.58 11.18
N PHE A 24 -26.35 8.90 11.99
CA PHE A 24 -26.02 9.34 13.36
C PHE A 24 -25.39 10.74 13.40
N LYS A 25 -24.48 11.04 12.47
CA LYS A 25 -23.86 12.37 12.35
C LYS A 25 -24.91 13.47 12.14
N ILE A 26 -25.86 13.24 11.22
CA ILE A 26 -26.95 14.19 10.94
C ILE A 26 -27.90 14.33 12.12
N PHE A 27 -28.15 13.25 12.86
CA PHE A 27 -28.92 13.34 14.11
C PHE A 27 -28.24 14.26 15.14
N VAL A 28 -26.92 14.17 15.29
CA VAL A 28 -26.13 15.05 16.19
C VAL A 28 -26.21 16.51 15.75
N GLU A 29 -26.04 16.78 14.45
CA GLU A 29 -26.09 18.13 13.87
C GLU A 29 -27.49 18.75 14.01
N LYS A 30 -28.55 18.02 13.63
CA LYS A 30 -29.95 18.48 13.66
C LYS A 30 -30.44 18.79 15.07
N ASN A 31 -29.91 18.10 16.08
CA ASN A 31 -30.28 18.32 17.48
C ASN A 31 -29.31 19.25 18.22
N HIS A 32 -28.32 19.83 17.53
CA HIS A 32 -27.30 20.72 18.09
C HIS A 32 -26.61 20.14 19.34
N LEU A 33 -26.19 18.87 19.26
CA LEU A 33 -25.66 18.13 20.42
C LEU A 33 -24.16 18.37 20.66
N GLU A 34 -23.49 19.08 19.76
CA GLU A 34 -22.10 19.48 19.93
C GLU A 34 -21.99 20.68 20.87
N LYS A 35 -21.27 20.47 21.98
CA LYS A 35 -20.92 21.53 22.93
C LYS A 35 -19.68 22.23 22.39
N LYS A 36 -19.79 23.53 22.11
CA LYS A 36 -18.73 24.33 21.48
C LYS A 36 -18.02 25.26 22.47
N GLY A 37 -16.76 25.55 22.19
CA GLY A 37 -15.99 26.57 22.90
C GLY A 37 -15.66 26.21 24.35
N ILE A 38 -15.48 24.93 24.66
CA ILE A 38 -15.12 24.48 26.01
C ILE A 38 -13.64 24.81 26.26
N PRO A 39 -13.26 25.43 27.39
CA PRO A 39 -11.87 25.77 27.66
C PRO A 39 -10.93 24.56 27.67
N LEU A 40 -9.71 24.68 27.13
CA LEU A 40 -8.71 23.60 27.20
C LEU A 40 -8.33 23.18 28.64
N SER A 41 -8.60 24.04 29.63
CA SER A 41 -8.47 23.73 31.05
C SER A 41 -9.37 22.56 31.50
N ASP A 42 -10.42 22.26 30.74
CA ASP A 42 -11.42 21.25 31.07
C ASP A 42 -11.10 19.87 30.44
N LEU A 43 -9.98 19.78 29.70
CA LEU A 43 -9.42 18.49 29.28
C LEU A 43 -9.01 17.67 30.50
N ALA A 44 -9.47 16.42 30.54
CA ALA A 44 -9.23 15.49 31.62
C ALA A 44 -7.78 15.02 31.60
N LYS A 45 -7.27 14.80 32.81
CA LYS A 45 -5.91 14.33 33.04
C LYS A 45 -5.91 12.83 33.27
N LEU A 46 -4.78 12.19 33.02
CA LEU A 46 -4.54 10.85 33.52
C LEU A 46 -4.54 10.87 35.07
N PRO A 47 -5.06 9.82 35.74
CA PRO A 47 -5.11 9.76 37.19
C PRO A 47 -3.74 10.00 37.81
N ASP A 48 -3.69 10.78 38.89
CA ASP A 48 -2.47 11.06 39.66
C ASP A 48 -1.34 11.71 38.84
N THR A 49 -1.65 12.34 37.71
CA THR A 49 -0.68 13.09 36.88
C THR A 49 -1.19 14.48 36.50
N ASN A 50 -0.27 15.31 35.99
CA ASN A 50 -0.62 16.56 35.28
C ASN A 50 -0.68 16.38 33.76
N CYS A 51 -0.64 15.14 33.27
CA CYS A 51 -0.62 14.83 31.86
C CYS A 51 -2.04 14.69 31.31
N VAL A 52 -2.33 15.40 30.23
CA VAL A 52 -3.45 15.14 29.33
C VAL A 52 -2.91 14.23 28.22
N CYS A 53 -3.45 13.03 28.11
CA CYS A 53 -3.09 12.13 27.02
C CYS A 53 -4.26 11.99 26.05
N ILE A 54 -4.10 12.53 24.84
CA ILE A 54 -5.12 12.52 23.80
C ILE A 54 -4.88 11.34 22.86
N GLY A 55 -5.82 10.41 22.83
CA GLY A 55 -5.91 9.39 21.79
C GLY A 55 -6.55 9.96 20.53
N ILE A 56 -5.82 9.96 19.43
CA ILE A 56 -6.26 10.43 18.12
C ILE A 56 -6.71 9.23 17.29
N ASP A 57 -7.92 9.31 16.75
CA ASP A 57 -8.48 8.32 15.83
C ASP A 57 -7.74 8.35 14.48
N GLY A 58 -6.90 7.35 14.20
CA GLY A 58 -6.19 7.24 12.92
C GLY A 58 -7.14 7.12 11.73
N VAL A 59 -8.36 6.59 11.92
CA VAL A 59 -9.38 6.54 10.87
C VAL A 59 -9.87 7.93 10.51
N LYS A 60 -9.95 8.84 11.49
CA LYS A 60 -10.24 10.26 11.23
C LYS A 60 -9.13 10.90 10.41
N VAL A 61 -7.86 10.67 10.78
CA VAL A 61 -6.70 11.19 10.04
C VAL A 61 -6.76 10.77 8.56
N LEU A 62 -7.00 9.48 8.30
CA LEU A 62 -7.13 8.95 6.93
C LEU A 62 -8.34 9.54 6.18
N ASN A 63 -9.46 9.77 6.86
CA ASN A 63 -10.65 10.38 6.26
C ASN A 63 -10.43 11.87 5.91
N ASP A 64 -9.74 12.62 6.77
CA ASP A 64 -9.42 14.03 6.50
C ASP A 64 -8.44 14.14 5.31
N ILE A 65 -7.42 13.27 5.26
CA ILE A 65 -6.52 13.15 4.10
C ILE A 65 -7.35 12.83 2.85
N THR A 66 -8.19 11.79 2.89
CA THR A 66 -9.04 11.40 1.76
C THR A 66 -9.92 12.56 1.27
N SER A 67 -10.51 13.32 2.19
CA SER A 67 -11.35 14.48 1.87
C SER A 67 -10.53 15.58 1.22
N SER A 68 -9.37 15.91 1.79
CA SER A 68 -8.45 16.90 1.21
C SER A 68 -7.95 16.51 -0.17
N ILE A 69 -7.76 15.20 -0.44
CA ILE A 69 -7.36 14.71 -1.77
C ILE A 69 -8.47 14.95 -2.79
N ARG A 70 -9.71 14.57 -2.44
CA ARG A 70 -10.87 14.74 -3.30
C ARG A 70 -11.14 16.21 -3.63
N GLU A 71 -10.83 17.12 -2.71
CA GLU A 71 -11.02 18.56 -2.90
C GLU A 71 -9.90 19.24 -3.69
N LYS A 72 -8.64 18.89 -3.39
CA LYS A 72 -7.46 19.64 -3.87
C LYS A 72 -6.63 18.92 -4.93
N ASN A 73 -6.60 17.58 -4.94
CA ASN A 73 -5.63 16.80 -5.71
C ASN A 73 -6.32 15.90 -6.74
N LEU A 74 -6.78 16.52 -7.82
CA LEU A 74 -7.54 15.81 -8.85
C LEU A 74 -6.75 14.68 -9.50
N LEU A 75 -5.45 14.80 -9.75
CA LEU A 75 -4.66 13.71 -10.36
C LEU A 75 -4.69 12.45 -9.49
N SER A 76 -4.40 12.59 -8.19
CA SER A 76 -4.39 11.47 -7.24
C SER A 76 -5.74 10.77 -7.14
N MET A 77 -6.84 11.49 -7.34
CA MET A 77 -8.18 10.90 -7.40
C MET A 77 -8.35 9.90 -8.57
N PHE A 78 -7.52 9.98 -9.61
CA PHE A 78 -7.52 9.05 -10.75
C PHE A 78 -6.40 8.01 -10.71
N THR A 79 -5.34 8.26 -9.96
CA THR A 79 -4.06 7.52 -10.08
C THR A 79 -3.57 6.93 -8.77
N MET A 80 -4.17 7.33 -7.64
CA MET A 80 -3.73 7.00 -6.29
C MET A 80 -2.30 7.49 -5.95
N SER A 81 -1.73 8.39 -6.75
CA SER A 81 -0.40 9.00 -6.49
C SER A 81 -0.40 9.75 -5.16
N THR A 82 0.71 9.74 -4.41
CA THR A 82 0.81 10.37 -3.08
C THR A 82 0.68 11.89 -3.20
N PRO A 83 -0.47 12.47 -2.85
CA PRO A 83 -0.73 13.88 -3.07
C PRO A 83 -0.04 14.75 -2.02
N ILE A 84 0.27 15.99 -2.38
CA ILE A 84 0.77 17.01 -1.44
C ILE A 84 -0.17 17.20 -0.25
N ALA A 85 -1.49 17.06 -0.48
CA ALA A 85 -2.51 17.08 0.57
C ALA A 85 -2.26 16.08 1.70
N THR A 86 -1.61 14.94 1.43
CA THR A 86 -1.25 13.98 2.49
C THR A 86 -0.25 14.59 3.45
N TYR A 87 0.82 15.20 2.93
CA TYR A 87 1.84 15.86 3.72
C TYR A 87 1.28 17.09 4.45
N GLU A 88 0.50 17.92 3.75
CA GLU A 88 -0.18 19.08 4.37
C GLU A 88 -1.03 18.65 5.56
N MET A 89 -1.86 17.62 5.38
CA MET A 89 -2.76 17.17 6.44
C MET A 89 -1.99 16.55 7.61
N VAL A 90 -0.97 15.73 7.35
CA VAL A 90 -0.12 15.21 8.44
C VAL A 90 0.54 16.38 9.18
N ASN A 91 1.15 17.33 8.47
CA ASN A 91 1.77 18.51 9.07
C ASN A 91 0.79 19.36 9.88
N ASN A 92 -0.46 19.50 9.43
CA ASN A 92 -1.52 20.19 10.18
C ASN A 92 -1.77 19.53 11.54
N TYR A 93 -1.82 18.19 11.60
CA TYR A 93 -1.92 17.46 12.87
C TYR A 93 -0.69 17.67 13.76
N CYS A 94 0.53 17.69 13.18
CA CYS A 94 1.76 17.92 13.92
C CYS A 94 1.79 19.34 14.52
N THR A 95 1.49 20.35 13.70
CA THR A 95 1.42 21.76 14.11
C THR A 95 0.38 21.97 15.19
N LEU A 96 -0.86 21.47 14.98
CA LEU A 96 -1.93 21.62 15.95
C LEU A 96 -1.59 21.00 17.30
N THR A 97 -0.94 19.84 17.32
CA THR A 97 -0.54 19.18 18.58
C THR A 97 0.63 19.89 19.25
N GLY A 98 1.55 20.49 18.50
CA GLY A 98 2.58 21.39 19.02
C GLY A 98 1.99 22.66 19.66
N ASP A 99 1.04 23.30 18.98
CA ASP A 99 0.32 24.46 19.49
C ASP A 99 -0.49 24.13 20.74
N LEU A 100 -1.16 22.96 20.74
CA LEU A 100 -1.92 22.47 21.89
C LEU A 100 -1.01 22.19 23.09
N SER A 101 0.16 21.60 22.86
CA SER A 101 1.17 21.37 23.90
C SER A 101 1.61 22.71 24.52
N THR A 102 1.81 23.73 23.69
CA THR A 102 2.16 25.07 24.13
C THR A 102 1.04 25.71 24.97
N ALA A 103 -0.21 25.62 24.51
CA ALA A 103 -1.37 26.14 25.23
C ALA A 103 -1.57 25.46 26.60
N LEU A 104 -1.43 24.13 26.67
CA LEU A 104 -1.56 23.37 27.92
C LEU A 104 -0.40 23.61 28.89
N SER A 105 0.82 23.85 28.38
CA SER A 105 1.97 24.16 29.21
C SER A 105 1.77 25.47 29.99
N LYS A 106 1.10 26.48 29.42
CA LYS A 106 0.71 27.71 30.14
C LYS A 106 -0.19 27.43 31.35
N GLN A 107 -0.90 26.30 31.33
CA GLN A 107 -1.81 25.86 32.38
C GLN A 107 -1.19 24.80 33.30
N MET A 108 0.14 24.62 33.27
CA MET A 108 0.87 23.62 34.06
C MET A 108 0.41 22.18 33.78
N LYS A 109 -0.01 21.89 32.55
CA LYS A 109 -0.37 20.55 32.06
C LYS A 109 0.60 20.09 30.99
N GLU A 110 0.94 18.81 30.99
CA GLU A 110 1.74 18.17 29.94
C GLU A 110 0.84 17.52 28.90
N LEU A 111 1.17 17.61 27.62
CA LEU A 111 0.44 16.93 26.56
C LEU A 111 1.19 15.67 26.10
N LYS A 112 0.45 14.57 25.96
CA LYS A 112 0.89 13.39 25.23
C LYS A 112 -0.14 13.04 24.15
N SER A 113 0.30 12.91 22.90
CA SER A 113 -0.58 12.57 21.78
C SER A 113 -0.25 11.18 21.25
N LEU A 114 -1.29 10.39 21.00
CA LEU A 114 -1.15 9.02 20.51
C LEU A 114 -2.13 8.78 19.36
N VAL A 115 -1.64 8.57 18.15
CA VAL A 115 -2.48 8.20 17.00
C VAL A 115 -2.58 6.68 16.94
N ILE A 116 -3.81 6.16 16.83
CA ILE A 116 -4.04 4.72 16.72
C ILE A 116 -4.72 4.40 15.39
N PHE A 117 -4.09 3.56 14.59
CA PHE A 117 -4.61 3.11 13.29
C PHE A 117 -5.24 1.71 13.36
N ASP A 118 -6.03 1.34 12.37
CA ASP A 118 -6.59 0.00 12.25
C ASP A 118 -5.49 -1.06 11.95
N GLY A 119 -5.79 -2.31 12.27
CA GLY A 119 -5.00 -3.51 12.02
C GLY A 119 -5.73 -4.49 11.09
N CYS A 120 -5.87 -5.76 11.49
CA CYS A 120 -6.34 -6.85 10.60
C CYS A 120 -7.82 -6.80 10.15
N GLY A 121 -8.63 -5.86 10.66
CA GLY A 121 -10.04 -5.70 10.31
C GLY A 121 -10.93 -6.93 10.57
N PHE A 122 -12.12 -6.94 9.97
CA PHE A 122 -13.03 -8.10 9.98
C PHE A 122 -12.58 -9.20 9.01
N SER A 123 -12.90 -10.45 9.32
CA SER A 123 -12.81 -11.56 8.38
C SER A 123 -13.68 -11.27 7.15
N PRO A 124 -13.15 -11.41 5.93
CA PRO A 124 -13.90 -11.17 4.71
C PRO A 124 -15.11 -12.10 4.60
N ILE A 125 -16.26 -11.56 4.20
CA ILE A 125 -17.50 -12.33 4.01
C ILE A 125 -17.85 -12.33 2.52
N ALA A 126 -17.96 -13.54 1.97
CA ALA A 126 -18.20 -13.84 0.56
C ALA A 126 -19.27 -13.00 -0.11
N GLU A 127 -20.37 -12.82 0.60
CA GLU A 127 -21.61 -12.37 -0.01
C GLU A 127 -21.65 -10.85 -0.17
N PHE A 128 -20.81 -10.07 0.54
CA PHE A 128 -20.98 -8.63 0.64
C PHE A 128 -19.70 -7.82 0.47
N ASP A 129 -19.64 -7.13 -0.67
CA ASP A 129 -19.07 -5.81 -0.71
C ASP A 129 -20.21 -4.79 -0.52
N PRO A 130 -20.17 -3.93 0.52
CA PRO A 130 -21.17 -2.91 0.75
C PRO A 130 -21.29 -1.88 -0.39
N VAL A 131 -20.31 -1.77 -1.30
CA VAL A 131 -20.39 -0.94 -2.50
C VAL A 131 -19.50 -1.52 -3.59
N ALA A 132 -19.99 -2.46 -4.42
CA ALA A 132 -19.44 -2.59 -5.77
C ALA A 132 -19.70 -1.24 -6.45
N PRO A 133 -18.69 -0.37 -6.59
CA PRO A 133 -18.95 0.97 -7.06
C PRO A 133 -19.23 0.86 -8.55
N ILE A 134 -20.11 1.71 -9.08
CA ILE A 134 -20.32 1.78 -10.53
C ILE A 134 -18.96 2.06 -11.16
N GLN A 135 -18.56 1.28 -12.17
CA GLN A 135 -17.32 1.56 -12.88
C GLN A 135 -17.48 2.95 -13.53
N PRO A 136 -16.61 3.92 -13.24
CA PRO A 136 -16.75 5.26 -13.78
C PRO A 136 -16.41 5.22 -15.27
N GLU A 137 -17.44 5.05 -16.11
CA GLU A 137 -17.28 4.96 -17.56
C GLU A 137 -16.79 6.28 -18.19
N GLY A 138 -16.85 7.41 -17.48
CA GLY A 138 -16.64 8.74 -18.06
C GLY A 138 -15.18 9.22 -18.22
N VAL A 139 -14.19 8.69 -17.46
CA VAL A 139 -12.75 9.01 -17.74
C VAL A 139 -12.32 8.42 -19.08
N LEU A 140 -13.07 7.41 -19.55
CA LEU A 140 -12.86 6.71 -20.81
C LEU A 140 -13.18 7.58 -22.03
N GLU A 141 -13.83 8.75 -21.84
CA GLU A 141 -14.14 9.72 -22.89
C GLU A 141 -13.08 10.83 -22.99
N CYS A 142 -12.15 10.93 -22.04
CA CYS A 142 -11.02 11.85 -22.15
C CYS A 142 -10.11 11.39 -23.30
N ASN A 143 -10.07 12.18 -24.37
CA ASN A 143 -9.17 11.94 -25.49
C ASN A 143 -7.72 11.90 -24.98
N ALA A 144 -6.96 10.91 -25.47
CA ALA A 144 -5.52 10.84 -25.26
C ALA A 144 -4.86 12.12 -25.74
N HIS A 145 -3.89 12.61 -24.95
CA HIS A 145 -2.88 13.60 -25.35
C HIS A 145 -3.38 14.68 -26.32
N ASP A 146 -4.43 15.38 -25.93
CA ASP A 146 -4.55 16.77 -26.34
C ASP A 146 -3.71 17.57 -25.35
N SER A 147 -2.76 18.37 -25.84
CA SER A 147 -2.01 19.34 -25.02
C SER A 147 -2.93 20.29 -24.21
N LYS A 148 -4.25 20.28 -24.50
CA LYS A 148 -5.29 21.07 -23.83
C LYS A 148 -6.15 20.27 -22.85
N THR A 149 -6.06 18.93 -22.81
CA THR A 149 -6.86 18.10 -21.90
C THR A 149 -6.09 17.87 -20.61
N SER A 150 -6.48 18.58 -19.56
CA SER A 150 -5.98 18.39 -18.20
C SER A 150 -6.97 17.63 -17.33
N VAL A 151 -6.54 17.16 -16.17
CA VAL A 151 -7.45 16.56 -15.18
C VAL A 151 -8.59 17.53 -14.80
N ALA A 152 -8.32 18.84 -14.82
CA ALA A 152 -9.33 19.86 -14.55
C ALA A 152 -10.44 19.90 -15.61
N SER A 153 -10.14 19.53 -16.87
CA SER A 153 -11.11 19.47 -17.97
C SER A 153 -12.02 18.24 -17.96
N VAL A 154 -11.76 17.27 -17.09
CA VAL A 154 -12.63 16.09 -16.91
C VAL A 154 -14.00 16.57 -16.41
N HIS A 155 -15.09 16.04 -16.99
CA HIS A 155 -16.45 16.46 -16.63
C HIS A 155 -16.77 16.13 -15.16
N GLU A 156 -17.51 16.99 -14.47
CA GLU A 156 -17.71 16.94 -13.02
C GLU A 156 -18.36 15.63 -12.55
N ASN A 157 -19.35 15.12 -13.28
CA ASN A 157 -19.98 13.81 -12.96
C ASN A 157 -18.96 12.67 -12.88
N VAL A 158 -17.90 12.70 -13.70
CA VAL A 158 -16.84 11.70 -13.73
C VAL A 158 -15.94 11.86 -12.53
N LYS A 159 -15.56 13.10 -12.20
CA LYS A 159 -14.82 13.43 -10.98
C LYS A 159 -15.56 12.94 -9.75
N THR A 160 -16.86 13.20 -9.65
CA THR A 160 -17.69 12.71 -8.54
C THR A 160 -17.66 11.18 -8.43
N LEU A 161 -17.84 10.45 -9.54
CA LEU A 161 -17.81 8.98 -9.51
C LEU A 161 -16.44 8.41 -9.09
N PHE A 162 -15.34 9.04 -9.52
CA PHE A 162 -14.00 8.67 -9.07
C PHE A 162 -13.76 9.03 -7.60
N ALA A 163 -14.22 10.21 -7.16
CA ALA A 163 -14.16 10.62 -5.75
C ALA A 163 -14.89 9.63 -4.85
N GLU A 164 -16.08 9.16 -5.24
CA GLU A 164 -16.86 8.15 -4.51
C GLU A 164 -16.14 6.79 -4.43
N ARG A 165 -15.35 6.45 -5.46
CA ARG A 165 -14.53 5.23 -5.51
C ARG A 165 -13.20 5.34 -4.79
N PHE A 166 -12.64 6.54 -4.70
CA PHE A 166 -11.32 6.75 -4.15
C PHE A 166 -11.29 6.33 -2.68
N THR A 167 -10.44 5.35 -2.38
CA THR A 167 -10.12 4.91 -1.03
C THR A 167 -8.62 4.75 -0.92
N ILE A 168 -8.05 5.15 0.21
CA ILE A 168 -6.65 4.88 0.51
C ILE A 168 -6.45 3.35 0.55
N GLU A 169 -5.56 2.84 -0.30
CA GLU A 169 -5.16 1.43 -0.34
C GLU A 169 -4.06 1.15 0.70
N ASP A 170 -3.85 -0.12 1.02
CA ASP A 170 -2.94 -0.58 2.08
C ASP A 170 -1.50 -0.06 1.96
N ASP A 171 -1.00 0.14 0.73
CA ASP A 171 0.37 0.65 0.49
C ASP A 171 0.50 2.13 0.86
N LEU A 172 -0.46 2.96 0.42
CA LEU A 172 -0.54 4.37 0.78
C LEU A 172 -0.89 4.54 2.27
N GLU A 173 -1.76 3.70 2.82
CA GLU A 173 -2.04 3.71 4.26
C GLU A 173 -0.77 3.37 5.06
N GLY A 174 -0.05 2.33 4.66
CA GLY A 174 1.24 1.96 5.27
C GLY A 174 2.25 3.12 5.22
N PHE A 175 2.32 3.82 4.09
CA PHE A 175 3.15 5.02 3.95
C PHE A 175 2.73 6.13 4.93
N ILE A 176 1.43 6.47 4.98
CA ILE A 176 0.89 7.50 5.88
C ILE A 176 1.15 7.14 7.34
N VAL A 177 0.92 5.89 7.74
CA VAL A 177 1.16 5.44 9.12
C VAL A 177 2.64 5.60 9.47
N ARG A 178 3.56 5.23 8.57
CA ARG A 178 5.00 5.45 8.79
C ARG A 178 5.37 6.94 8.90
N LEU A 179 4.77 7.80 8.08
CA LEU A 179 4.98 9.24 8.15
C LEU A 179 4.50 9.81 9.50
N VAL A 180 3.31 9.43 9.93
CA VAL A 180 2.72 9.85 11.21
C VAL A 180 3.53 9.31 12.40
N CYS A 181 3.92 8.04 12.36
CA CYS A 181 4.69 7.39 13.44
C CYS A 181 6.18 7.80 13.44
N GLY A 182 6.70 8.35 12.35
CA GLY A 182 8.09 8.80 12.27
C GLY A 182 8.26 10.19 12.89
N ASP A 183 7.79 11.20 12.17
CA ASP A 183 8.22 12.58 12.40
C ASP A 183 7.40 13.28 13.49
N CYS A 184 6.13 12.90 13.67
CA CYS A 184 5.20 13.66 14.51
C CYS A 184 4.72 12.92 15.76
N PHE A 185 4.54 11.60 15.69
CA PHE A 185 3.96 10.83 16.77
C PHE A 185 4.68 9.48 16.96
N PRO A 186 5.92 9.48 17.50
CA PRO A 186 6.79 8.29 17.61
C PRO A 186 6.23 7.15 18.47
N GLU A 187 5.26 7.45 19.32
CA GLU A 187 4.59 6.44 20.15
C GLU A 187 3.35 5.82 19.49
N SER A 188 2.90 6.35 18.35
CA SER A 188 1.73 5.86 17.61
C SER A 188 1.92 4.45 17.08
N TYR A 189 0.82 3.74 16.90
CA TYR A 189 0.85 2.33 16.52
C TYR A 189 -0.47 1.89 15.86
N ARG A 190 -0.44 0.71 15.24
CA ARG A 190 -1.65 0.03 14.74
C ARG A 190 -2.29 -0.79 15.86
N ALA A 191 -3.61 -0.77 15.99
CA ALA A 191 -4.33 -1.69 16.85
C ALA A 191 -4.22 -3.14 16.34
N PRO A 192 -4.44 -4.16 17.17
CA PRO A 192 -4.57 -5.55 16.70
C PRO A 192 -5.64 -5.70 15.60
N TYR A 193 -6.76 -5.00 15.78
CA TYR A 193 -7.91 -5.02 14.87
C TYR A 193 -8.44 -3.61 14.62
N PHE A 194 -9.22 -3.02 15.52
CA PHE A 194 -9.81 -1.70 15.30
C PHE A 194 -9.25 -0.64 16.24
N ALA A 195 -8.86 0.51 15.68
CA ALA A 195 -8.42 1.69 16.40
C ALA A 195 -9.46 2.13 17.43
N TRP A 196 -10.74 2.15 17.05
CA TRP A 196 -11.83 2.54 17.95
C TRP A 196 -11.94 1.64 19.19
N SER A 197 -11.77 0.34 19.01
CA SER A 197 -11.75 -0.62 20.12
C SER A 197 -10.52 -0.42 21.01
N GLN A 198 -9.36 -0.18 20.41
CA GLN A 198 -8.12 0.05 21.15
C GLN A 198 -8.12 1.37 21.92
N LEU A 199 -8.67 2.45 21.35
CA LEU A 199 -8.88 3.72 22.05
C LEU A 199 -9.80 3.53 23.27
N SER A 200 -10.88 2.77 23.10
CA SER A 200 -11.76 2.40 24.22
C SER A 200 -11.03 1.56 25.27
N ALA A 201 -10.20 0.59 24.88
CA ALA A 201 -9.41 -0.19 25.83
C ALA A 201 -8.43 0.69 26.62
N ASN A 202 -7.82 1.67 25.96
CA ASN A 202 -6.87 2.61 26.55
C ASN A 202 -7.52 3.63 27.52
N MET A 203 -8.86 3.74 27.52
CA MET A 203 -9.63 4.52 28.49
C MET A 203 -10.02 3.71 29.74
N ALA A 204 -9.98 2.38 29.66
CA ALA A 204 -10.41 1.50 30.73
C ALA A 204 -9.46 1.59 31.93
N GLY A 205 -10.00 1.55 33.16
CA GLY A 205 -9.18 1.65 34.38
C GLY A 205 -8.02 0.64 34.47
N SER A 206 -8.23 -0.58 33.95
CA SER A 206 -7.22 -1.65 33.93
C SER A 206 -6.10 -1.45 32.89
N ASN A 207 -6.28 -0.55 31.92
CA ASN A 207 -5.34 -0.31 30.82
C ASN A 207 -5.24 1.18 30.49
N LYS A 208 -5.44 2.05 31.50
CA LYS A 208 -5.63 3.48 31.26
C LYS A 208 -4.33 4.12 30.79
N SER A 209 -4.30 4.50 29.52
CA SER A 209 -3.16 5.16 28.88
C SER A 209 -3.53 6.47 28.20
N ILE A 210 -4.81 6.71 27.95
CA ILE A 210 -5.33 7.97 27.41
C ILE A 210 -6.38 8.55 28.38
N SER A 211 -6.55 9.86 28.36
CA SER A 211 -7.55 10.59 29.16
C SER A 211 -8.63 11.24 28.30
N GLU A 212 -8.35 11.50 27.03
CA GLU A 212 -9.26 12.09 26.06
C GLU A 212 -9.20 11.38 24.71
N VAL A 213 -10.25 11.53 23.91
CA VAL A 213 -10.31 11.00 22.56
C VAL A 213 -10.71 12.10 21.58
N TRP A 214 -9.90 12.30 20.54
CA TRP A 214 -10.19 13.18 19.41
C TRP A 214 -10.40 12.34 18.16
N GLY A 215 -11.61 12.36 17.59
CA GLY A 215 -11.94 11.41 16.53
C GLY A 215 -13.36 11.45 15.99
N SER A 216 -13.75 10.36 15.34
CA SER A 216 -15.08 10.16 14.75
C SER A 216 -16.17 9.99 15.81
N LEU A 217 -17.39 10.47 15.55
CA LEU A 217 -18.52 10.38 16.51
C LEU A 217 -18.87 8.94 16.88
N GLU A 218 -18.61 7.98 15.98
CA GLU A 218 -18.83 6.55 16.21
C GLU A 218 -18.11 5.98 17.43
N LEU A 219 -17.04 6.63 17.90
CA LEU A 219 -16.34 6.25 19.13
C LEU A 219 -17.27 6.26 20.36
N LEU A 220 -18.36 7.03 20.34
CA LEU A 220 -19.38 7.01 21.39
C LEU A 220 -20.10 5.66 21.52
N ALA A 221 -19.99 4.76 20.54
CA ALA A 221 -20.48 3.38 20.63
C ALA A 221 -19.63 2.47 21.54
N PHE A 222 -18.39 2.86 21.86
CA PHE A 222 -17.45 2.00 22.57
C PHE A 222 -17.39 2.34 24.07
N PRO A 223 -17.33 1.32 24.95
CA PRO A 223 -17.38 1.53 26.40
C PRO A 223 -16.22 2.42 26.89
N GLY A 224 -16.42 3.14 27.99
CA GLY A 224 -15.45 4.08 28.57
C GLY A 224 -15.22 5.39 27.80
N ILE A 225 -15.73 5.53 26.57
CA ILE A 225 -15.68 6.79 25.81
C ILE A 225 -16.99 7.56 26.00
N ASP A 226 -17.04 8.46 26.97
CA ASP A 226 -18.25 9.24 27.27
C ASP A 226 -18.33 10.57 26.51
N ARG A 227 -17.19 11.08 26.05
CA ARG A 227 -17.10 12.24 25.16
C ARG A 227 -16.10 12.01 24.04
N VAL A 228 -16.39 12.60 22.89
CA VAL A 228 -15.49 12.63 21.74
C VAL A 228 -15.26 14.10 21.39
N ILE A 229 -14.00 14.51 21.41
CA ILE A 229 -13.57 15.82 20.91
C ILE A 229 -13.71 15.77 19.39
N THR A 230 -14.35 16.77 18.81
CA THR A 230 -14.58 16.89 17.36
C THR A 230 -13.67 17.94 16.74
N ASN A 231 -13.34 18.99 17.49
CA ASN A 231 -12.53 20.11 17.05
C ASN A 231 -11.69 20.68 18.21
N ILE A 232 -10.50 21.18 17.91
CA ILE A 232 -9.59 21.85 18.85
C ILE A 232 -9.16 23.17 18.22
N ASP A 233 -9.40 24.28 18.92
CA ASP A 233 -8.98 25.62 18.54
C ASP A 233 -7.93 26.12 19.53
N THR A 234 -6.66 26.03 19.12
CA THR A 234 -5.51 26.43 19.93
C THR A 234 -5.37 27.95 20.04
N GLN A 235 -5.94 28.72 19.11
CA GLN A 235 -5.91 30.19 19.15
C GLN A 235 -6.88 30.75 20.19
N ARG A 236 -8.08 30.16 20.26
CA ARG A 236 -9.10 30.51 21.26
C ARG A 236 -8.91 29.77 22.58
N GLU A 237 -7.95 28.85 22.63
CA GLU A 237 -7.72 27.94 23.76
C GLU A 237 -9.00 27.19 24.16
N THR A 238 -9.74 26.70 23.15
CA THR A 238 -11.01 25.95 23.33
C THR A 238 -11.05 24.64 22.53
N PHE A 239 -11.98 23.76 22.87
CA PHE A 239 -12.33 22.58 22.09
C PHE A 239 -13.84 22.37 22.03
N ASP A 240 -14.28 21.62 21.03
CA ASP A 240 -15.67 21.22 20.84
C ASP A 240 -15.81 19.71 21.06
N CYS A 241 -16.93 19.26 21.63
CA CYS A 241 -17.15 17.84 21.83
C CYS A 241 -18.63 17.44 21.79
N VAL A 242 -18.86 16.15 21.53
CA VAL A 242 -20.16 15.50 21.69
C VAL A 242 -20.07 14.50 22.83
N THR A 243 -21.08 14.50 23.69
CA THR A 243 -21.15 13.59 24.85
C THR A 243 -22.22 12.54 24.65
N ARG A 244 -21.96 11.31 25.12
CA ARG A 244 -22.92 10.21 25.11
C ARG A 244 -24.20 10.56 25.85
N GLU A 245 -24.08 11.26 26.97
CA GLU A 245 -25.21 11.74 27.76
C GLU A 245 -26.14 12.65 26.96
N ALA A 246 -25.58 13.63 26.22
CA ALA A 246 -26.38 14.53 25.38
C ALA A 246 -27.12 13.77 24.27
N VAL A 247 -26.46 12.79 23.64
CA VAL A 247 -27.07 11.92 22.63
C VAL A 247 -28.22 11.10 23.23
N LEU A 248 -27.98 10.45 24.37
CA LEU A 248 -29.02 9.66 25.05
C LEU A 248 -30.21 10.53 25.43
N ALA A 249 -29.97 11.71 26.02
CA ALA A 249 -31.02 12.65 26.39
C ALA A 249 -31.86 13.09 25.18
N ALA A 250 -31.25 13.30 24.03
CA ALA A 250 -31.94 13.65 22.80
C ALA A 250 -32.80 12.48 22.26
N VAL A 251 -32.26 11.26 22.26
CA VAL A 251 -32.99 10.05 21.83
C VAL A 251 -34.17 9.76 22.77
N CYS A 252 -33.99 9.93 24.08
CA CYS A 252 -35.04 9.68 25.07
C CYS A 252 -36.26 10.61 24.94
N ARG A 253 -36.17 11.73 24.20
CA ARG A 253 -37.33 12.57 23.88
C ARG A 253 -38.35 11.84 23.00
N THR A 254 -37.90 10.92 22.16
CA THR A 254 -38.76 10.12 21.26
C THR A 254 -38.84 8.65 21.68
N SER A 255 -37.81 8.13 22.33
CA SER A 255 -37.73 6.73 22.80
C SER A 255 -37.35 6.67 24.29
N PRO A 256 -38.29 6.92 25.23
CA PRO A 256 -37.98 7.11 26.66
C PRO A 256 -37.32 5.91 27.38
N LYS A 257 -37.44 4.71 26.81
CA LYS A 257 -36.85 3.47 27.36
C LYS A 257 -35.44 3.18 26.85
N CYS A 258 -34.90 4.01 25.95
CA CYS A 258 -33.58 3.83 25.39
C CYS A 258 -32.50 3.97 26.48
N THR A 259 -31.53 3.07 26.48
CA THR A 259 -30.38 3.09 27.38
C THR A 259 -29.07 3.25 26.59
N VAL A 260 -27.96 3.45 27.30
CA VAL A 260 -26.62 3.44 26.68
C VAL A 260 -26.36 2.15 25.92
N ASN A 261 -26.81 1.00 26.43
CA ASN A 261 -26.60 -0.30 25.79
C ASN A 261 -27.37 -0.44 24.48
N ASP A 262 -28.44 0.33 24.29
CA ASP A 262 -29.21 0.38 23.04
C ASP A 262 -28.59 1.36 22.04
N LEU A 263 -27.95 2.43 22.54
CA LEU A 263 -27.30 3.45 21.73
C LEU A 263 -26.07 2.89 20.98
N ARG A 264 -25.24 2.10 21.65
CA ARG A 264 -24.00 1.51 21.10
C ARG A 264 -24.24 0.76 19.78
N PRO A 265 -25.14 -0.23 19.70
CA PRO A 265 -25.43 -0.93 18.45
C PRO A 265 -26.10 -0.02 17.41
N ALA A 266 -26.97 0.91 17.81
CA ALA A 266 -27.61 1.85 16.88
C ALA A 266 -26.58 2.74 16.15
N ILE A 267 -25.55 3.22 16.86
CA ILE A 267 -24.44 3.99 16.28
C ILE A 267 -23.69 3.13 15.25
N LEU A 268 -23.32 1.89 15.59
CA LEU A 268 -22.60 1.01 14.67
C LEU A 268 -23.42 0.60 13.44
N PHE A 269 -24.74 0.49 13.58
CA PHE A 269 -25.65 0.14 12.48
C PHE A 269 -25.90 1.31 11.53
N SER A 270 -25.80 2.54 12.02
CA SER A 270 -26.00 3.77 11.24
C SER A 270 -24.70 4.37 10.69
N SER A 271 -23.54 3.84 11.09
CA SER A 271 -22.24 4.33 10.64
C SER A 271 -22.06 4.24 9.12
N LYS A 272 -21.41 5.25 8.56
CA LYS A 272 -21.04 5.32 7.14
C LYS A 272 -19.58 4.94 6.90
N ASN A 273 -18.82 4.63 7.95
CA ASN A 273 -17.45 4.14 7.85
C ASN A 273 -17.39 2.85 7.01
N LYS A 274 -16.39 2.72 6.13
CA LYS A 274 -16.22 1.57 5.20
C LYS A 274 -16.32 0.23 5.92
N ALA A 275 -15.71 0.09 7.11
CA ALA A 275 -15.71 -1.15 7.87
C ALA A 275 -17.09 -1.54 8.42
N PHE A 276 -17.97 -0.57 8.67
CA PHE A 276 -19.27 -0.76 9.33
C PHE A 276 -20.49 -0.55 8.41
N ARG A 277 -20.30 0.02 7.22
CA ARG A 277 -21.41 0.36 6.32
C ARG A 277 -22.21 -0.88 5.90
N VAL A 278 -23.54 -0.78 5.97
CA VAL A 278 -24.48 -1.83 5.50
C VAL A 278 -25.29 -1.31 4.32
N LYS A 279 -25.15 -1.96 3.14
CA LYS A 279 -25.81 -1.51 1.91
C LYS A 279 -27.33 -1.64 1.99
N GLY A 280 -28.03 -0.62 1.52
CA GLY A 280 -29.50 -0.60 1.45
C GLY A 280 -30.19 -0.62 2.81
N PHE A 281 -29.45 -0.45 3.91
CA PHE A 281 -29.99 -0.28 5.25
C PHE A 281 -30.02 1.22 5.57
N SER A 282 -31.21 1.77 5.73
CA SER A 282 -31.44 3.13 6.20
C SER A 282 -32.63 3.11 7.15
N GLN A 283 -32.43 3.62 8.36
CA GLN A 283 -33.50 3.89 9.31
C GLN A 283 -33.13 5.17 10.07
N PRO A 284 -34.07 6.08 10.33
CA PRO A 284 -33.81 7.25 11.15
C PRO A 284 -33.21 6.84 12.50
N PHE A 285 -32.09 7.47 12.88
CA PHE A 285 -31.30 7.06 14.04
C PHE A 285 -32.12 6.88 15.34
N ALA A 286 -33.03 7.81 15.63
CA ALA A 286 -33.87 7.75 16.83
C ALA A 286 -34.90 6.60 16.78
N GLU A 287 -35.46 6.30 15.61
CA GLU A 287 -36.37 5.16 15.42
C GLU A 287 -35.62 3.83 15.60
N LEU A 288 -34.42 3.74 15.02
CA LEU A 288 -33.55 2.59 15.18
C LEU A 288 -33.23 2.32 16.65
N CYS A 289 -32.89 3.36 17.42
CA CYS A 289 -32.70 3.27 18.87
C CYS A 289 -33.97 2.74 19.57
N GLY A 290 -35.15 3.27 19.23
CA GLY A 290 -36.43 2.84 19.81
C GLY A 290 -36.73 1.37 19.53
N LYS A 291 -36.50 0.89 18.31
CA LYS A 291 -36.67 -0.52 17.94
C LYS A 291 -35.70 -1.41 18.72
N ILE A 292 -34.43 -1.03 18.82
CA ILE A 292 -33.43 -1.77 19.59
C ILE A 292 -33.82 -1.82 21.07
N ALA A 293 -34.22 -0.69 21.66
CA ALA A 293 -34.65 -0.63 23.06
C ALA A 293 -35.90 -1.49 23.35
N ALA A 294 -36.78 -1.67 22.36
CA ALA A 294 -38.00 -2.46 22.53
C ALA A 294 -37.76 -3.98 22.54
N GLN A 295 -36.79 -4.47 21.76
CA GLN A 295 -36.61 -5.93 21.54
C GLN A 295 -35.19 -6.46 21.78
N GLY A 296 -34.21 -5.58 21.95
CA GLY A 296 -32.78 -5.88 22.02
C GLY A 296 -32.12 -5.98 20.63
N ALA A 297 -30.84 -5.61 20.54
CA ALA A 297 -30.10 -5.54 19.27
C ALA A 297 -30.02 -6.89 18.53
N SER A 298 -29.74 -7.99 19.25
CA SER A 298 -29.70 -9.33 18.63
C SER A 298 -31.06 -9.76 18.10
N THR A 299 -32.15 -9.41 18.79
CA THR A 299 -33.51 -9.71 18.34
C THR A 299 -33.88 -8.87 17.12
N PHE A 300 -33.55 -7.58 17.11
CA PHE A 300 -33.76 -6.69 15.96
C PHE A 300 -33.12 -7.27 14.70
N VAL A 301 -31.86 -7.66 14.78
CA VAL A 301 -31.12 -8.25 13.66
C VAL A 301 -31.79 -9.55 13.16
N ASN A 302 -32.36 -10.35 14.06
CA ASN A 302 -32.95 -11.65 13.72
C ASN A 302 -34.42 -11.59 13.25
N LYS A 303 -35.22 -10.63 13.74
CA LYS A 303 -36.68 -10.61 13.56
C LYS A 303 -37.20 -9.57 12.58
N GLU A 304 -36.46 -8.50 12.32
CA GLU A 304 -36.86 -7.49 11.33
C GLU A 304 -36.86 -8.08 9.92
N ASP A 305 -37.62 -7.46 9.01
CA ASP A 305 -37.68 -7.78 7.58
C ASP A 305 -36.40 -7.33 6.86
N LEU A 306 -35.27 -7.84 7.36
CA LEU A 306 -33.93 -7.59 6.86
C LEU A 306 -33.58 -8.69 5.86
N LYS A 307 -32.94 -8.28 4.77
CA LYS A 307 -32.28 -9.23 3.88
C LYS A 307 -31.22 -9.98 4.69
N MET A 308 -31.02 -11.27 4.37
CA MET A 308 -29.99 -12.12 5.01
C MET A 308 -28.63 -11.41 5.05
N GLU A 309 -28.33 -10.68 3.98
CA GLU A 309 -27.16 -9.84 3.80
C GLU A 309 -26.96 -8.81 4.90
N GLN A 310 -28.01 -8.04 5.16
CA GLN A 310 -28.03 -6.98 6.15
C GLN A 310 -27.94 -7.57 7.55
N ARG A 311 -28.62 -8.71 7.78
CA ARG A 311 -28.55 -9.44 9.06
C ARG A 311 -27.11 -9.83 9.39
N ILE A 312 -26.39 -10.44 8.46
CA ILE A 312 -24.99 -10.87 8.64
C ILE A 312 -24.09 -9.66 8.95
N LEU A 313 -24.20 -8.58 8.18
CA LEU A 313 -23.37 -7.39 8.36
C LEU A 313 -23.66 -6.64 9.67
N LEU A 314 -24.93 -6.50 10.05
CA LEU A 314 -25.30 -5.88 11.32
C LEU A 314 -24.82 -6.75 12.49
N GLN A 315 -24.95 -8.07 12.41
CA GLN A 315 -24.39 -8.97 13.42
C GLN A 315 -22.86 -8.86 13.50
N ARG A 316 -22.15 -8.79 12.37
CA ARG A 316 -20.71 -8.54 12.33
C ARG A 316 -20.35 -7.22 13.01
N ASN A 317 -21.06 -6.14 12.73
CA ASN A 317 -20.80 -4.82 13.33
C ASN A 317 -20.88 -4.86 14.87
N LEU A 318 -21.84 -5.60 15.45
CA LEU A 318 -21.91 -5.80 16.91
C LEU A 318 -20.64 -6.42 17.50
N SER A 319 -19.93 -7.23 16.71
CA SER A 319 -18.71 -7.91 17.15
C SER A 319 -17.55 -6.95 17.41
N ALA A 320 -17.58 -5.73 16.87
CA ALA A 320 -16.55 -4.73 17.17
C ALA A 320 -16.53 -4.33 18.65
N LEU A 321 -17.66 -4.45 19.36
CA LEU A 321 -17.72 -4.24 20.81
C LEU A 321 -17.01 -5.36 21.60
N ALA A 322 -16.60 -6.43 20.92
CA ALA A 322 -15.84 -7.56 21.44
C ALA A 322 -14.48 -7.71 20.75
N SER A 323 -14.07 -6.72 19.96
CA SER A 323 -12.82 -6.75 19.20
C SER A 323 -11.63 -7.01 20.12
N PRO A 324 -10.67 -7.87 19.76
CA PRO A 324 -9.46 -8.05 20.54
C PRO A 324 -8.62 -6.76 20.58
N VAL A 325 -8.14 -6.42 21.77
CA VAL A 325 -7.38 -5.21 22.08
C VAL A 325 -6.12 -5.58 22.86
N ALA A 326 -5.09 -4.76 22.71
CA ALA A 326 -3.80 -4.95 23.35
C ALA A 326 -3.66 -4.15 24.64
N PHE A 327 -2.97 -4.74 25.61
CA PHE A 327 -2.51 -4.09 26.82
C PHE A 327 -1.03 -3.73 26.71
N ARG A 328 -0.58 -2.85 27.61
CA ARG A 328 0.85 -2.44 27.67
C ARG A 328 1.81 -3.60 27.97
N ASP A 329 1.33 -4.64 28.63
CA ASP A 329 2.11 -5.85 28.92
C ASP A 329 2.16 -6.85 27.74
N GLY A 330 1.55 -6.51 26.61
CA GLY A 330 1.49 -7.34 25.41
C GLY A 330 0.37 -8.38 25.42
N THR A 331 -0.48 -8.41 26.45
CA THR A 331 -1.65 -9.31 26.45
C THR A 331 -2.72 -8.81 25.49
N ILE A 332 -3.36 -9.76 24.79
CA ILE A 332 -4.45 -9.49 23.85
C ILE A 332 -5.73 -10.11 24.41
N VAL A 333 -6.72 -9.27 24.68
CA VAL A 333 -8.01 -9.72 25.24
C VAL A 333 -9.18 -9.07 24.50
N PRO A 334 -10.35 -9.72 24.43
CA PRO A 334 -11.57 -9.09 23.90
C PRO A 334 -11.98 -7.85 24.69
N LEU A 335 -12.41 -6.78 24.01
CA LEU A 335 -12.80 -5.52 24.63
C LEU A 335 -13.88 -5.68 25.72
N ASN A 336 -14.87 -6.56 25.51
CA ASN A 336 -15.93 -6.79 26.49
C ASN A 336 -15.37 -7.36 27.82
N MET A 337 -14.26 -8.09 27.79
CA MET A 337 -13.61 -8.59 29.01
C MET A 337 -12.92 -7.46 29.78
N VAL A 338 -12.38 -6.46 29.09
CA VAL A 338 -11.75 -5.28 29.71
C VAL A 338 -12.75 -4.52 30.60
N TYR A 339 -14.02 -4.48 30.18
CA TYR A 339 -15.09 -3.78 30.87
C TYR A 339 -15.99 -4.69 31.73
N ASN A 340 -15.63 -5.97 31.90
CA ASN A 340 -16.44 -6.98 32.59
C ASN A 340 -17.89 -7.10 32.04
N GLU A 341 -18.05 -6.88 30.73
CA GLU A 341 -19.33 -7.00 30.04
C GLU A 341 -19.60 -8.45 29.62
N ALA A 342 -20.88 -8.82 29.61
CA ALA A 342 -21.32 -10.14 29.19
C ALA A 342 -20.78 -10.48 27.80
N LYS A 343 -20.39 -11.74 27.62
CA LYS A 343 -19.89 -12.22 26.32
C LYS A 343 -20.96 -11.97 25.25
N PRO A 344 -20.64 -11.29 24.14
CA PRO A 344 -21.61 -11.10 23.07
C PRO A 344 -21.99 -12.47 22.49
N PRO A 345 -23.18 -12.60 21.89
CA PRO A 345 -23.68 -13.85 21.32
C PRO A 345 -22.96 -14.26 20.02
N ILE A 346 -21.73 -13.78 19.82
CA ILE A 346 -20.97 -13.90 18.58
C ILE A 346 -19.64 -14.58 18.86
N THR A 347 -19.25 -15.46 17.93
CA THR A 347 -17.97 -16.15 18.01
C THR A 347 -16.88 -15.25 17.43
N ILE A 348 -16.06 -14.65 18.30
CA ILE A 348 -14.93 -13.77 17.94
C ILE A 348 -14.09 -14.38 16.81
N ARG A 349 -13.82 -15.68 16.87
CA ARG A 349 -13.05 -16.41 15.85
C ARG A 349 -13.66 -16.35 14.45
N ASN A 350 -14.99 -16.34 14.33
CA ASN A 350 -15.66 -16.27 13.03
C ASN A 350 -15.60 -14.85 12.44
N THR A 351 -15.45 -13.85 13.30
CA THR A 351 -15.49 -12.44 12.90
C THR A 351 -14.09 -11.86 12.68
N PHE A 352 -13.09 -12.32 13.44
CA PHE A 352 -11.73 -11.75 13.46
C PHE A 352 -10.65 -12.74 13.05
N GLY A 353 -11.01 -14.01 12.84
CA GLY A 353 -10.09 -15.09 12.56
C GLY A 353 -9.45 -15.67 13.83
N ARG A 354 -8.38 -16.44 13.64
CA ARG A 354 -7.62 -17.06 14.74
C ARG A 354 -6.71 -16.02 15.39
N PRO A 355 -6.63 -15.97 16.74
CA PRO A 355 -5.65 -15.13 17.40
C PRO A 355 -4.24 -15.42 16.91
N LEU A 356 -3.45 -14.37 16.70
CA LEU A 356 -2.04 -14.50 16.34
C LEU A 356 -1.19 -14.66 17.60
N ALA A 357 0.06 -15.12 17.43
CA ALA A 357 1.02 -15.14 18.53
C ALA A 357 1.31 -13.70 19.04
N PRO A 358 1.56 -13.49 20.34
CA PRO A 358 1.80 -12.15 20.90
C PRO A 358 2.93 -11.39 20.21
N LEU A 359 4.01 -12.08 19.86
CA LEU A 359 5.14 -11.50 19.13
C LEU A 359 4.73 -10.95 17.75
N THR A 360 3.87 -11.67 17.05
CA THR A 360 3.33 -11.27 15.74
C THR A 360 2.48 -10.00 15.86
N TYR A 361 1.63 -9.91 16.90
CA TYR A 361 0.91 -8.67 17.19
C TYR A 361 1.88 -7.53 17.49
N TYR A 362 2.89 -7.75 18.32
CA TYR A 362 3.89 -6.71 18.64
C TYR A 362 4.55 -6.14 17.38
N LEU A 363 5.02 -7.00 16.48
CA LEU A 363 5.68 -6.58 15.23
C LEU A 363 4.73 -5.79 14.32
N MET A 364 3.48 -6.25 14.14
CA MET A 364 2.48 -5.53 13.35
C MET A 364 2.14 -4.16 13.96
N MET A 365 1.94 -4.12 15.28
CA MET A 365 1.50 -2.91 15.98
C MET A 365 2.62 -1.86 16.02
N ARG A 366 3.83 -2.25 16.42
CA ARG A 366 4.96 -1.33 16.61
C ARG A 366 5.72 -1.04 15.33
N GLY A 367 5.83 -2.01 14.43
CA GLY A 367 6.65 -1.99 13.21
C GLY A 367 6.08 -1.29 12.00
N PRO A 368 5.18 -0.31 12.16
CA PRO A 368 4.07 0.03 11.22
C PRO A 368 3.95 -0.87 9.97
N LEU A 369 3.84 -2.19 10.18
CA LEU A 369 3.77 -3.16 9.08
C LEU A 369 2.41 -3.10 8.41
N VAL A 370 2.34 -3.51 7.14
CA VAL A 370 1.07 -3.65 6.44
C VAL A 370 0.27 -4.80 7.08
N PRO A 371 -1.01 -4.60 7.47
CA PRO A 371 -1.79 -5.63 8.17
C PRO A 371 -2.16 -6.87 7.33
N ALA A 372 -2.17 -6.74 5.99
CA ALA A 372 -2.73 -7.76 5.09
C ALA A 372 -2.17 -9.20 5.27
N PRO A 373 -0.85 -9.43 5.47
CA PRO A 373 -0.32 -10.78 5.70
C PRO A 373 -0.81 -11.37 7.03
N PHE A 374 -0.91 -10.54 8.07
CA PHE A 374 -1.38 -10.93 9.40
C PHE A 374 -2.87 -11.23 9.40
N ALA A 375 -3.65 -10.43 8.66
CA ALA A 375 -5.06 -10.70 8.43
C ALA A 375 -5.24 -12.03 7.69
N THR A 376 -4.45 -12.28 6.64
CA THR A 376 -4.47 -13.56 5.90
C THR A 376 -4.11 -14.75 6.80
N LEU A 377 -3.07 -14.60 7.63
CA LEU A 377 -2.63 -15.63 8.58
C LEU A 377 -3.74 -15.98 9.58
N SER A 378 -4.40 -14.97 10.15
CA SER A 378 -5.51 -15.13 11.10
C SER A 378 -6.78 -15.69 10.45
N GLN A 379 -7.17 -15.14 9.29
CA GLN A 379 -8.50 -15.29 8.69
C GLN A 379 -8.53 -16.35 7.58
N VAL A 380 -7.36 -16.87 7.19
CA VAL A 380 -7.20 -17.92 6.17
C VAL A 380 -7.80 -17.46 4.81
N CYS A 381 -7.62 -16.18 4.49
CA CYS A 381 -8.21 -15.55 3.32
C CYS A 381 -7.29 -14.47 2.77
N VAL A 382 -6.86 -14.62 1.51
CA VAL A 382 -6.29 -13.52 0.73
C VAL A 382 -7.47 -12.77 0.13
N ALA A 383 -7.63 -11.49 0.44
CA ALA A 383 -8.67 -10.65 -0.15
C ALA A 383 -8.04 -9.61 -1.09
N ASN A 384 -8.70 -9.38 -2.22
CA ASN A 384 -8.43 -8.24 -3.09
C ASN A 384 -9.69 -7.40 -3.22
N ASP A 385 -9.57 -6.14 -2.81
CA ASP A 385 -10.58 -5.11 -3.00
C ASP A 385 -10.62 -4.67 -4.48
N TRP A 386 -11.55 -3.76 -4.80
CA TRP A 386 -11.66 -3.15 -6.12
C TRP A 386 -10.49 -2.18 -6.39
N PRO A 387 -9.77 -2.31 -7.51
CA PRO A 387 -8.87 -1.25 -7.92
C PRO A 387 -9.67 -0.01 -8.31
N LEU A 388 -9.06 1.16 -8.10
CA LEU A 388 -9.59 2.44 -8.57
C LEU A 388 -9.93 2.37 -10.08
N VAL A 389 -8.96 1.89 -10.88
CA VAL A 389 -9.09 1.64 -12.33
C VAL A 389 -9.05 0.12 -12.58
N ASP A 390 -10.22 -0.47 -12.81
CA ASP A 390 -10.37 -1.90 -13.06
C ASP A 390 -10.13 -2.26 -14.52
N THR A 391 -9.14 -3.12 -14.77
CA THR A 391 -8.74 -3.58 -16.11
C THR A 391 -8.43 -5.07 -16.12
N SER A 392 -8.52 -5.70 -17.30
CA SER A 392 -8.09 -7.09 -17.46
C SER A 392 -6.60 -7.28 -17.13
N THR A 393 -5.76 -6.28 -17.44
CA THR A 393 -4.33 -6.28 -17.10
C THR A 393 -4.12 -6.32 -15.58
N TYR A 394 -4.81 -5.47 -14.82
CA TYR A 394 -4.73 -5.49 -13.35
C TYR A 394 -5.16 -6.84 -12.78
N ARG A 395 -6.28 -7.40 -13.28
CA ARG A 395 -6.79 -8.70 -12.80
C ARG A 395 -5.80 -9.83 -13.07
N LYS A 396 -5.16 -9.86 -14.25
CA LYS A 396 -4.07 -10.80 -14.58
C LYS A 396 -2.86 -10.60 -13.68
N ALA A 397 -2.48 -9.37 -13.38
CA ALA A 397 -1.40 -9.06 -12.45
C ALA A 397 -1.68 -9.65 -11.06
N ALA A 398 -2.91 -9.46 -10.55
CA ALA A 398 -3.33 -10.02 -9.27
C ALA A 398 -3.31 -11.56 -9.25
N GLU A 399 -3.68 -12.21 -10.35
CA GLU A 399 -3.56 -13.66 -10.51
C GLU A 399 -2.10 -14.12 -10.50
N ARG A 400 -1.22 -13.45 -11.25
CA ARG A 400 0.21 -13.78 -11.34
C ARG A 400 1.00 -13.55 -10.06
N LEU A 401 0.60 -12.55 -9.26
CA LEU A 401 1.20 -12.28 -7.96
C LEU A 401 0.68 -13.16 -6.83
N LEU A 402 -0.44 -13.88 -7.04
CA LEU A 402 -1.04 -14.70 -6.00
C LEU A 402 -0.07 -15.75 -5.42
N PRO A 403 0.70 -16.52 -6.22
CA PRO A 403 1.65 -17.50 -5.69
C PRO A 403 2.65 -16.89 -4.73
N LEU A 404 3.23 -15.73 -5.09
CA LEU A 404 4.17 -15.00 -4.25
C LEU A 404 3.52 -14.54 -2.93
N ARG A 405 2.34 -13.90 -2.99
CA ARG A 405 1.61 -13.44 -1.79
C ARG A 405 1.21 -14.59 -0.87
N VAL A 406 0.83 -15.73 -1.44
CA VAL A 406 0.54 -16.97 -0.69
C VAL A 406 1.80 -17.51 -0.05
N GLN A 407 2.91 -17.53 -0.77
CA GLN A 407 4.19 -18.00 -0.26
C GLN A 407 4.67 -17.18 0.93
N MET A 408 4.54 -15.85 0.89
CA MET A 408 4.87 -14.97 2.03
C MET A 408 4.13 -15.38 3.31
N VAL A 409 2.82 -15.62 3.22
CA VAL A 409 2.02 -16.04 4.40
C VAL A 409 2.40 -17.46 4.82
N TYR A 410 2.72 -18.33 3.86
CA TYR A 410 3.13 -19.70 4.15
C TYR A 410 4.46 -19.78 4.91
N GLN A 411 5.37 -18.82 4.72
CA GLN A 411 6.58 -18.71 5.53
C GLN A 411 6.28 -18.53 7.03
N TYR A 412 5.23 -17.78 7.38
CA TYR A 412 4.76 -17.73 8.77
C TYR A 412 4.20 -19.07 9.25
N PHE A 413 3.38 -19.77 8.45
CA PHE A 413 2.84 -21.07 8.83
C PHE A 413 3.93 -22.12 9.07
N LEU A 414 4.98 -22.13 8.25
CA LEU A 414 6.13 -23.02 8.41
C LEU A 414 6.83 -22.75 9.75
N HIS A 415 7.06 -21.48 10.08
CA HIS A 415 7.74 -21.10 11.32
C HIS A 415 6.92 -21.38 12.57
N MET A 416 5.62 -21.04 12.56
CA MET A 416 4.76 -21.20 13.73
C MET A 416 4.40 -22.67 14.04
N LYS A 417 4.79 -23.62 13.18
CA LYS A 417 4.41 -25.06 13.27
C LYS A 417 2.90 -25.28 13.41
N GLU A 418 2.11 -24.33 12.91
CA GLU A 418 0.65 -24.40 12.97
C GLU A 418 0.09 -25.33 11.89
N MET A 419 -1.14 -25.83 12.11
CA MET A 419 -1.88 -26.52 11.05
C MET A 419 -2.06 -25.60 9.85
N LYS A 420 -1.45 -25.97 8.72
CA LYS A 420 -1.55 -25.37 7.39
C LYS A 420 -3.00 -25.42 6.89
N PRO A 421 -3.82 -24.38 7.14
CA PRO A 421 -5.21 -24.43 6.77
C PRO A 421 -5.33 -24.12 5.27
N PRO A 422 -6.33 -24.69 4.57
CA PRO A 422 -6.53 -24.38 3.16
C PRO A 422 -6.87 -22.90 3.01
N LEU A 423 -5.96 -22.14 2.41
CA LEU A 423 -6.17 -20.73 2.10
C LEU A 423 -7.25 -20.59 1.03
N ARG A 424 -7.92 -19.44 1.06
CA ARG A 424 -8.91 -19.09 0.03
C ARG A 424 -8.60 -17.70 -0.51
N TRP A 425 -8.89 -17.50 -1.79
CA TRP A 425 -8.78 -16.21 -2.44
C TRP A 425 -10.16 -15.62 -2.65
N LEU A 426 -10.40 -14.42 -2.13
CA LEU A 426 -11.58 -13.61 -2.39
C LEU A 426 -11.25 -12.47 -3.35
N ARG A 427 -11.83 -12.53 -4.55
CA ARG A 427 -11.77 -11.46 -5.57
C ARG A 427 -13.02 -10.62 -5.49
N GLN A 428 -12.99 -9.52 -4.73
CA GLN A 428 -14.19 -8.66 -4.59
C GLN A 428 -14.60 -8.00 -5.90
N TYR A 429 -13.65 -7.78 -6.82
CA TYR A 429 -13.88 -7.20 -8.14
C TYR A 429 -14.61 -8.09 -9.15
N MET A 430 -14.96 -9.34 -8.80
CA MET A 430 -15.75 -10.22 -9.69
C MET A 430 -17.27 -10.11 -9.41
N VAL A 431 -18.05 -9.64 -10.40
CA VAL A 431 -19.49 -9.30 -10.23
C VAL A 431 -20.46 -10.46 -10.49
N VAL A 432 -19.99 -11.67 -10.81
CA VAL A 432 -20.88 -12.74 -11.29
C VAL A 432 -21.82 -13.25 -10.20
N LYS A 433 -23.07 -12.76 -10.21
CA LYS A 433 -24.19 -13.18 -9.34
C LYS A 433 -24.91 -14.43 -9.87
N ASP A 434 -24.18 -15.43 -10.35
CA ASP A 434 -24.81 -16.72 -10.68
C ASP A 434 -24.58 -17.71 -9.54
N LYS A 435 -25.67 -17.94 -8.77
CA LYS A 435 -25.66 -18.57 -7.45
C LYS A 435 -25.18 -20.03 -7.34
N PRO A 436 -24.96 -20.83 -8.40
CA PRO A 436 -24.32 -22.14 -8.23
C PRO A 436 -22.78 -22.08 -8.23
N ASN A 437 -22.17 -21.05 -8.83
CA ASN A 437 -20.72 -20.96 -9.05
C ASN A 437 -20.22 -19.56 -8.69
N ASP A 438 -20.22 -19.21 -7.40
CA ASP A 438 -19.62 -17.96 -6.94
C ASP A 438 -18.10 -17.99 -7.20
N ARG A 439 -17.71 -17.51 -8.38
CA ARG A 439 -16.32 -17.45 -8.84
C ARG A 439 -15.52 -16.36 -8.09
N ARG A 440 -16.07 -15.67 -7.09
CA ARG A 440 -15.28 -14.76 -6.25
C ARG A 440 -14.35 -15.52 -5.31
N TRP A 441 -14.72 -16.74 -4.93
CA TRP A 441 -13.89 -17.61 -4.10
C TRP A 441 -13.15 -18.63 -4.95
N SER A 442 -11.86 -18.76 -4.70
CA SER A 442 -11.09 -19.94 -5.11
C SER A 442 -10.40 -20.55 -3.91
N PRO A 443 -10.38 -21.88 -3.78
CA PRO A 443 -9.38 -22.51 -2.93
C PRO A 443 -7.98 -22.18 -3.47
N ILE A 444 -7.03 -22.05 -2.57
CA ILE A 444 -5.61 -21.89 -2.90
C ILE A 444 -4.92 -23.17 -2.46
N GLU A 445 -4.18 -23.79 -3.39
CA GLU A 445 -3.36 -24.96 -3.08
C GLU A 445 -2.21 -24.56 -2.15
N SER A 446 -1.81 -25.49 -1.28
CA SER A 446 -0.64 -25.24 -0.43
C SER A 446 0.60 -25.18 -1.32
N PRO A 447 1.39 -24.09 -1.26
CA PRO A 447 2.62 -24.02 -2.02
C PRO A 447 3.65 -25.02 -1.47
N PRO A 448 4.68 -25.37 -2.26
CA PRO A 448 5.78 -26.18 -1.76
C PRO A 448 6.48 -25.47 -0.59
N PRO A 449 6.98 -26.21 0.42
CA PRO A 449 7.81 -25.62 1.45
C PRO A 449 9.10 -25.09 0.82
N ILE A 450 9.45 -23.85 1.13
CA ILE A 450 10.72 -23.24 0.75
C ILE A 450 11.42 -22.86 2.04
N GLU A 451 12.60 -23.42 2.27
CA GLU A 451 13.48 -23.01 3.36
C GLU A 451 14.22 -21.73 2.94
N LEU A 452 14.15 -20.69 3.78
CA LEU A 452 14.84 -19.44 3.51
C LEU A 452 16.33 -19.62 3.84
N ALA A 453 17.20 -19.39 2.87
CA ALA A 453 18.65 -19.42 3.06
C ALA A 453 19.12 -18.29 3.98
N MET A 454 20.31 -18.43 4.57
CA MET A 454 20.98 -17.38 5.36
C MET A 454 22.29 -16.99 4.67
N TRP A 455 22.76 -15.77 4.95
CA TRP A 455 23.98 -15.23 4.34
C TRP A 455 25.01 -14.83 5.38
N ASN A 456 26.26 -15.23 5.15
CA ASN A 456 27.40 -14.73 5.92
C ASN A 456 27.88 -13.39 5.33
N LEU A 457 27.67 -12.31 6.10
CA LEU A 457 28.00 -10.94 5.69
C LEU A 457 29.34 -10.44 6.26
N SER A 458 30.22 -11.37 6.67
CA SER A 458 31.50 -11.03 7.31
C SER A 458 32.63 -10.78 6.29
N ASP A 459 32.52 -11.32 5.08
CA ASP A 459 33.55 -11.23 4.04
C ASP A 459 32.92 -11.07 2.64
N PRO A 460 32.97 -9.87 2.01
CA PRO A 460 33.52 -8.64 2.57
C PRO A 460 32.68 -8.12 3.75
N PRO A 461 33.25 -7.39 4.72
CA PRO A 461 32.44 -6.80 5.78
C PRO A 461 31.54 -5.70 5.20
N LEU A 462 30.26 -5.71 5.60
CA LEU A 462 29.34 -4.63 5.26
C LEU A 462 29.85 -3.31 5.86
N ALA A 463 30.00 -2.28 5.04
CA ALA A 463 30.42 -0.97 5.51
C ALA A 463 29.39 -0.40 6.50
N GLN A 464 29.83 -0.11 7.73
CA GLN A 464 28.93 0.26 8.85
C GLN A 464 28.08 1.50 8.59
N ASP A 465 28.52 2.41 7.70
CA ASP A 465 27.83 3.67 7.40
C ASP A 465 27.01 3.62 6.09
N THR A 466 26.99 2.48 5.38
CA THR A 466 26.32 2.38 4.07
C THR A 466 24.99 1.67 4.21
N GLN A 467 23.89 2.35 3.87
CA GLN A 467 22.58 1.72 3.77
C GLN A 467 22.62 0.59 2.73
N PRO A 468 22.14 -0.62 3.06
CA PRO A 468 22.04 -1.71 2.10
C PRO A 468 20.97 -1.42 1.04
N TYR A 469 21.32 -1.68 -0.21
CA TYR A 469 20.41 -1.65 -1.37
C TYR A 469 20.53 -2.94 -2.16
N PHE A 470 19.54 -3.24 -3.01
CA PHE A 470 19.46 -4.52 -3.72
C PHE A 470 20.68 -4.80 -4.60
N SER A 471 21.18 -3.81 -5.35
CA SER A 471 22.35 -4.03 -6.21
C SER A 471 23.65 -4.21 -5.41
N ASN A 472 23.80 -3.54 -4.27
CA ASN A 472 25.00 -3.66 -3.43
C ASN A 472 25.10 -4.99 -2.70
N VAL A 473 23.96 -5.60 -2.33
CA VAL A 473 24.00 -6.87 -1.60
C VAL A 473 24.32 -8.06 -2.50
N LEU A 474 24.26 -7.91 -3.84
CA LEU A 474 24.58 -8.99 -4.79
C LEU A 474 26.01 -9.52 -4.65
N VAL A 475 26.93 -8.72 -4.11
CA VAL A 475 28.31 -9.16 -3.80
C VAL A 475 28.34 -10.34 -2.82
N TYR A 476 27.28 -10.53 -2.03
CA TYR A 476 27.14 -11.64 -1.09
C TYR A 476 26.43 -12.85 -1.67
N SER A 477 26.05 -12.87 -2.95
CA SER A 477 25.28 -13.96 -3.56
C SER A 477 25.87 -15.35 -3.31
N GLU A 478 27.20 -15.48 -3.36
CA GLU A 478 27.95 -16.72 -3.14
C GLU A 478 28.14 -17.08 -1.65
N ASN A 479 27.80 -16.18 -0.73
CA ASN A 479 27.99 -16.36 0.72
C ASN A 479 26.77 -16.99 1.42
N GLY A 480 25.87 -17.61 0.67
CA GLY A 480 24.78 -18.41 1.22
C GLY A 480 25.34 -19.54 2.12
N THR A 481 24.71 -19.81 3.25
CA THR A 481 25.17 -20.83 4.19
C THR A 481 24.05 -21.77 4.63
N HIS A 482 24.38 -23.07 4.72
CA HIS A 482 23.55 -24.11 5.31
C HIS A 482 23.62 -24.15 6.83
N ASP A 483 24.62 -23.49 7.44
CA ASP A 483 24.73 -23.36 8.89
C ASP A 483 23.85 -22.21 9.41
N ILE A 484 22.54 -22.34 9.14
CA ILE A 484 21.53 -21.37 9.54
C ILE A 484 21.55 -21.21 11.08
N ALA A 485 21.85 -22.27 11.82
CA ALA A 485 21.86 -22.27 13.29
C ALA A 485 22.89 -21.30 13.89
N ASN A 486 24.09 -21.23 13.30
CA ASN A 486 25.17 -20.36 13.80
C ASN A 486 25.23 -19.00 13.11
N CYS A 487 24.44 -18.78 12.06
CA CYS A 487 24.37 -17.49 11.36
C CYS A 487 23.43 -16.52 12.10
N ILE A 488 23.99 -15.66 12.96
CA ILE A 488 23.26 -14.60 13.67
C ILE A 488 23.73 -13.24 13.21
N LEU A 489 22.79 -12.40 12.77
CA LEU A 489 23.05 -11.07 12.23
C LEU A 489 23.37 -10.09 13.37
N PRO A 490 24.54 -9.43 13.37
CA PRO A 490 25.01 -8.68 14.53
C PRO A 490 24.35 -7.30 14.69
N ASP A 491 23.95 -6.67 13.59
CA ASP A 491 23.54 -5.26 13.58
C ASP A 491 22.37 -4.96 12.62
N LEU A 492 21.96 -3.69 12.60
CA LEU A 492 20.86 -3.16 11.80
C LEU A 492 21.08 -3.34 10.29
N HIS A 493 22.24 -2.96 9.78
CA HIS A 493 22.54 -3.01 8.35
C HIS A 493 22.70 -4.46 7.88
N SER A 494 23.34 -5.32 8.67
CA SER A 494 23.42 -6.77 8.42
C SER A 494 22.02 -7.41 8.38
N THR A 495 21.12 -6.99 9.29
CA THR A 495 19.73 -7.47 9.31
C THR A 495 18.95 -7.05 8.06
N VAL A 496 19.08 -5.79 7.64
CA VAL A 496 18.45 -5.28 6.41
C VAL A 496 19.03 -5.98 5.18
N ALA A 497 20.35 -6.09 5.06
CA ALA A 497 21.01 -6.73 3.92
C ALA A 497 20.57 -8.18 3.74
N CYS A 498 20.51 -8.96 4.83
CA CYS A 498 20.00 -10.33 4.79
C CYS A 498 18.51 -10.38 4.39
N ALA A 499 17.69 -9.44 4.84
CA ALA A 499 16.28 -9.37 4.43
C ALA A 499 16.14 -9.08 2.93
N LEU A 500 17.01 -8.23 2.35
CA LEU A 500 17.04 -7.98 0.91
C LEU A 500 17.45 -9.24 0.13
N LEU A 501 18.51 -9.91 0.57
CA LEU A 501 19.01 -11.16 -0.03
C LEU A 501 17.96 -12.26 -0.03
N GLN A 502 17.35 -12.54 1.13
CA GLN A 502 16.25 -13.52 1.24
C GLN A 502 15.04 -13.14 0.39
N SER A 503 14.76 -11.85 0.21
CA SER A 503 13.64 -11.40 -0.62
C SER A 503 13.89 -11.70 -2.10
N ILE A 504 15.06 -11.34 -2.64
CA ILE A 504 15.38 -11.62 -4.06
C ILE A 504 15.65 -13.10 -4.31
N ASP A 505 16.17 -13.84 -3.33
CA ASP A 505 16.26 -15.30 -3.40
C ASP A 505 14.89 -15.95 -3.53
N LEU A 506 13.91 -15.54 -2.70
CA LEU A 506 12.54 -16.05 -2.81
C LEU A 506 11.86 -15.69 -4.15
N LEU A 507 12.27 -14.57 -4.77
CA LEU A 507 11.85 -14.19 -6.12
C LEU A 507 12.57 -15.00 -7.21
N GLY A 508 13.60 -15.78 -6.87
CA GLY A 508 14.36 -16.62 -7.80
C GLY A 508 15.48 -15.89 -8.53
N TYR A 509 16.12 -14.90 -7.88
CA TYR A 509 17.25 -14.17 -8.48
C TYR A 509 18.55 -14.97 -8.44
N PHE A 510 18.65 -15.99 -7.58
CA PHE A 510 19.81 -16.85 -7.47
C PHE A 510 19.54 -18.23 -8.05
N THR A 511 20.62 -18.88 -8.49
CA THR A 511 20.59 -20.27 -8.98
C THR A 511 21.11 -21.19 -7.88
N HIS A 512 20.37 -22.26 -7.61
CA HIS A 512 20.74 -23.29 -6.64
C HIS A 512 20.98 -24.60 -7.41
N SER A 513 22.21 -25.11 -7.38
CA SER A 513 22.54 -26.42 -7.97
C SER A 513 21.82 -27.53 -7.19
N MET A 514 21.17 -28.46 -7.89
CA MET A 514 20.54 -29.62 -7.25
C MET A 514 21.52 -30.76 -6.91
N GLU A 515 22.79 -30.67 -7.29
CA GLU A 515 23.81 -31.70 -7.05
C GLU A 515 25.14 -31.10 -6.54
N GLY A 516 25.61 -31.56 -5.38
CA GLY A 516 26.94 -31.23 -4.82
C GLY A 516 27.00 -30.00 -3.90
N ALA A 517 28.19 -29.74 -3.33
CA ALA A 517 28.44 -28.66 -2.37
C ALA A 517 28.04 -27.31 -2.98
N GLU A 518 26.97 -26.73 -2.43
CA GLU A 518 26.17 -25.67 -3.02
C GLU A 518 26.94 -24.34 -3.07
N GLN A 519 27.13 -23.79 -4.26
CA GLN A 519 27.46 -22.38 -4.45
C GLN A 519 26.26 -21.73 -5.13
N SER A 520 25.56 -20.86 -4.40
CA SER A 520 24.49 -20.02 -4.94
C SER A 520 25.11 -19.03 -5.92
N GLY A 521 24.72 -19.11 -7.18
CA GLY A 521 25.22 -18.25 -8.26
C GLY A 521 24.21 -17.16 -8.66
N LEU A 522 24.68 -16.12 -9.34
CA LEU A 522 23.79 -15.12 -9.94
C LEU A 522 22.93 -15.76 -11.04
N GLY A 523 21.61 -15.67 -10.93
CA GLY A 523 20.70 -15.97 -12.04
C GLY A 523 20.51 -14.76 -12.94
N THR A 524 19.80 -14.94 -14.06
CA THR A 524 19.56 -13.90 -15.07
C THR A 524 18.93 -12.63 -14.49
N TYR A 525 18.05 -12.76 -13.48
CA TYR A 525 17.45 -11.59 -12.82
C TYR A 525 18.43 -10.83 -11.91
N ALA A 526 19.36 -11.54 -11.25
CA ALA A 526 20.42 -10.91 -10.47
C ALA A 526 21.45 -10.23 -11.39
N GLU A 527 21.76 -10.84 -12.53
CA GLU A 527 22.59 -10.23 -13.57
C GLU A 527 21.94 -8.95 -14.11
N ALA A 528 20.66 -8.99 -14.48
CA ALA A 528 19.92 -7.79 -14.89
C ALA A 528 19.94 -6.69 -13.81
N LEU A 529 19.75 -7.06 -12.54
CA LEU A 529 19.81 -6.15 -11.41
C LEU A 529 21.21 -5.55 -11.18
N SER A 530 22.28 -6.26 -11.56
CA SER A 530 23.66 -5.77 -11.41
C SER A 530 23.96 -4.53 -12.28
N HIS A 531 23.16 -4.30 -13.33
CA HIS A 531 23.27 -3.10 -14.16
C HIS A 531 22.73 -1.82 -13.50
N PHE A 532 22.10 -1.91 -12.33
CA PHE A 532 21.71 -0.76 -11.53
C PHE A 532 22.89 -0.29 -10.66
N ASP A 533 23.83 0.38 -11.31
CA ASP A 533 25.05 0.94 -10.73
C ASP A 533 24.81 2.09 -9.75
N CYS A 534 23.60 2.65 -9.73
CA CYS A 534 23.11 3.58 -8.72
C CYS A 534 22.31 2.82 -7.63
N PRO A 535 22.88 2.58 -6.43
CA PRO A 535 22.25 1.83 -5.34
C PRO A 535 20.84 2.27 -4.99
N THR A 536 20.62 3.58 -4.88
CA THR A 536 19.34 4.18 -4.47
C THR A 536 18.22 3.95 -5.48
N LEU A 537 18.56 3.57 -6.72
CA LEU A 537 17.58 3.26 -7.77
C LEU A 537 17.35 1.75 -7.96
N SER A 538 18.09 0.90 -7.25
CA SER A 538 18.01 -0.57 -7.39
C SER A 538 16.65 -1.16 -6.98
N GLU A 539 15.90 -0.51 -6.07
CA GLU A 539 14.52 -0.93 -5.77
C GLU A 539 13.59 -0.78 -6.98
N TYR A 540 13.73 0.30 -7.74
CA TYR A 540 12.98 0.48 -8.99
C TYR A 540 13.45 -0.50 -10.07
N GLY A 541 14.71 -0.93 -10.02
CA GLY A 541 15.23 -2.02 -10.84
C GLY A 541 14.53 -3.35 -10.53
N VAL A 542 14.40 -3.73 -9.26
CA VAL A 542 13.61 -4.91 -8.85
C VAL A 542 12.16 -4.76 -9.29
N LEU A 543 11.53 -3.62 -9.06
CA LEU A 543 10.16 -3.36 -9.52
C LEU A 543 10.03 -3.52 -11.04
N LEU A 544 10.95 -2.97 -11.82
CA LEU A 544 10.96 -3.09 -13.29
C LEU A 544 11.00 -4.55 -13.74
N ILE A 545 11.93 -5.34 -13.18
CA ILE A 545 12.10 -6.76 -13.51
C ILE A 545 10.80 -7.52 -13.19
N GLU A 546 10.21 -7.28 -12.02
CA GLU A 546 8.99 -7.96 -11.60
C GLU A 546 7.75 -7.51 -12.41
N LEU A 547 7.71 -6.27 -12.92
CA LEU A 547 6.67 -5.82 -13.85
C LEU A 547 6.75 -6.54 -15.21
N ILE A 548 7.97 -6.85 -15.68
CA ILE A 548 8.18 -7.69 -16.87
C ILE A 548 7.76 -9.13 -16.60
N ARG A 549 8.19 -9.73 -15.49
CA ARG A 549 7.86 -11.13 -15.14
C ARG A 549 6.37 -11.37 -14.92
N THR A 550 5.66 -10.36 -14.43
CA THR A 550 4.20 -10.39 -14.29
C THR A 550 3.47 -10.01 -15.59
N GLU A 551 4.21 -9.71 -16.66
CA GLU A 551 3.76 -9.16 -17.95
C GLU A 551 2.77 -7.99 -17.79
N THR A 552 3.02 -7.14 -16.80
CA THR A 552 2.24 -5.91 -16.58
C THR A 552 2.83 -4.74 -17.34
N LEU A 553 4.15 -4.74 -17.53
CA LEU A 553 4.86 -3.79 -18.39
C LEU A 553 4.94 -4.34 -19.82
N THR A 554 4.19 -3.73 -20.73
CA THR A 554 4.15 -4.06 -22.17
C THR A 554 4.02 -2.79 -23.00
N ASP A 555 4.16 -2.87 -24.34
CA ASP A 555 3.77 -1.77 -25.24
C ASP A 555 2.29 -1.87 -25.68
N ALA A 556 1.61 -2.95 -25.28
CA ALA A 556 0.22 -3.18 -25.63
C ALA A 556 -0.72 -2.14 -24.97
N PRO A 557 -1.79 -1.70 -25.67
CA PRO A 557 -2.78 -0.81 -25.08
C PRO A 557 -3.47 -1.49 -23.88
N ILE A 558 -3.61 -0.74 -22.78
CA ILE A 558 -4.44 -1.23 -21.66
C ILE A 558 -5.89 -0.87 -21.98
N GLN A 559 -6.70 -1.89 -22.28
CA GLN A 559 -8.11 -1.69 -22.61
C GLN A 559 -8.90 -1.28 -21.38
N LEU A 560 -9.28 -0.01 -21.35
CA LEU A 560 -10.17 0.54 -20.31
C LEU A 560 -11.66 0.35 -20.64
N LYS A 561 -12.00 0.17 -21.92
CA LYS A 561 -13.37 -0.11 -22.41
C LYS A 561 -13.33 -1.24 -23.43
N HIS A 562 -14.23 -2.22 -23.32
CA HIS A 562 -14.26 -3.39 -24.22
C HIS A 562 -14.50 -3.06 -25.71
N ASN A 563 -15.01 -1.87 -26.04
CA ASN A 563 -15.41 -1.50 -27.41
C ASN A 563 -14.70 -0.24 -27.96
N ALA A 564 -13.69 0.30 -27.27
CA ALA A 564 -12.94 1.45 -27.80
C ALA A 564 -11.83 0.95 -28.75
N PRO A 565 -11.65 1.56 -29.93
CA PRO A 565 -10.52 1.21 -30.79
C PRO A 565 -9.19 1.52 -30.06
N PRO A 566 -8.18 0.63 -30.16
CA PRO A 566 -6.89 0.88 -29.55
C PRO A 566 -6.25 2.13 -30.17
N ARG A 567 -5.71 3.01 -29.32
CA ARG A 567 -5.04 4.23 -29.75
C ARG A 567 -3.74 3.88 -30.48
N SER A 568 -3.43 4.61 -31.56
CA SER A 568 -2.18 4.44 -32.29
C SER A 568 -1.13 5.40 -31.75
N TYR A 569 -0.13 4.87 -31.04
CA TYR A 569 1.08 5.61 -30.70
C TYR A 569 2.24 5.11 -31.56
N LEU A 570 3.34 5.85 -31.54
CA LEU A 570 4.60 5.34 -32.06
C LEU A 570 4.97 4.05 -31.31
N PRO A 571 5.46 3.01 -32.00
CA PRO A 571 5.95 1.80 -31.36
C PRO A 571 7.00 2.12 -30.27
N GLY A 572 6.91 1.45 -29.12
CA GLY A 572 7.81 1.63 -27.98
C GLY A 572 7.53 2.87 -27.10
N LEU A 573 6.65 3.79 -27.54
CA LEU A 573 6.33 5.00 -26.77
C LEU A 573 5.63 4.68 -25.44
N ARG A 574 4.63 3.78 -25.46
CA ARG A 574 3.90 3.40 -24.24
C ARG A 574 4.83 2.67 -23.29
N PHE A 575 5.62 1.74 -23.83
CA PHE A 575 6.61 1.00 -23.06
C PHE A 575 7.56 1.97 -22.34
N ALA A 576 8.13 2.94 -23.07
CA ALA A 576 9.04 3.93 -22.49
C ALA A 576 8.40 4.75 -21.36
N ALA A 577 7.19 5.28 -21.60
CA ALA A 577 6.49 6.08 -20.61
C ALA A 577 6.12 5.26 -19.36
N ARG A 578 5.77 3.98 -19.52
CA ARG A 578 5.45 3.08 -18.39
C ARG A 578 6.68 2.75 -17.56
N VAL A 579 7.82 2.42 -18.19
CA VAL A 579 9.10 2.21 -17.48
C VAL A 579 9.45 3.44 -16.64
N LEU A 580 9.40 4.63 -17.24
CA LEU A 580 9.78 5.87 -16.55
C LEU A 580 8.75 6.33 -15.53
N SER A 581 7.52 5.81 -15.58
CA SER A 581 6.47 6.12 -14.60
C SER A 581 6.67 5.50 -13.23
N ILE A 582 7.62 4.58 -13.07
CA ILE A 582 7.90 3.99 -11.75
C ILE A 582 8.84 4.84 -10.90
N ILE A 583 9.47 5.86 -11.50
CA ILE A 583 10.40 6.78 -10.84
C ILE A 583 9.64 8.05 -10.44
N PRO A 584 9.71 8.47 -9.16
CA PRO A 584 9.07 9.70 -8.72
C PRO A 584 9.77 10.94 -9.29
N ILE A 585 9.01 12.01 -9.48
CA ILE A 585 9.51 13.34 -9.84
C ILE A 585 8.99 14.38 -8.84
N THR A 586 9.63 15.54 -8.81
CA THR A 586 9.34 16.60 -7.83
C THR A 586 8.12 17.42 -8.25
N VAL A 587 6.98 17.15 -7.64
CA VAL A 587 5.72 17.89 -7.83
C VAL A 587 5.50 18.84 -6.65
N ALA A 588 5.59 20.16 -6.90
CA ALA A 588 5.57 21.19 -5.86
C ALA A 588 4.21 21.86 -5.66
N ALA A 589 3.21 21.54 -6.49
CA ALA A 589 1.88 22.12 -6.45
C ALA A 589 0.83 21.12 -6.97
N GLU A 590 -0.45 21.51 -6.93
CA GLU A 590 -1.53 20.73 -7.52
C GLU A 590 -1.30 20.49 -9.02
N TRP A 591 -1.58 19.27 -9.48
CA TRP A 591 -1.35 18.88 -10.86
C TRP A 591 -2.33 19.58 -11.82
N THR A 592 -1.78 20.30 -12.79
CA THR A 592 -2.56 21.02 -13.81
C THR A 592 -2.29 20.53 -15.22
N GLY A 593 -1.22 19.77 -15.41
CA GLY A 593 -0.80 19.33 -16.73
C GLY A 593 -1.65 18.22 -17.36
N PRO A 594 -1.29 17.83 -18.61
CA PRO A 594 -1.91 16.72 -19.31
C PRO A 594 -1.92 15.41 -18.52
N PHE A 595 -2.94 14.58 -18.79
CA PHE A 595 -3.16 13.30 -18.11
C PHE A 595 -3.51 12.20 -19.12
N ASP A 596 -2.91 11.01 -18.97
CA ASP A 596 -3.22 9.83 -19.79
C ASP A 596 -3.89 8.72 -18.94
N PRO A 597 -5.14 8.34 -19.25
CA PRO A 597 -5.84 7.24 -18.57
C PRO A 597 -5.14 5.88 -18.63
N GLU A 598 -4.36 5.57 -19.69
CA GLU A 598 -3.61 4.31 -19.77
C GLU A 598 -2.46 4.30 -18.74
N ILE A 599 -1.84 5.45 -18.45
CA ILE A 599 -0.83 5.57 -17.40
C ILE A 599 -1.47 5.40 -16.02
N ALA A 600 -2.67 5.94 -15.78
CA ALA A 600 -3.42 5.68 -14.55
C ALA A 600 -3.77 4.20 -14.36
N ALA A 601 -4.11 3.50 -15.44
CA ALA A 601 -4.36 2.05 -15.41
C ALA A 601 -3.09 1.26 -15.07
N PHE A 602 -1.97 1.65 -15.68
CA PHE A 602 -0.66 1.07 -15.39
C PHE A 602 -0.23 1.36 -13.94
N ALA A 603 -0.58 2.51 -13.38
CA ALA A 603 -0.35 2.85 -11.98
C ALA A 603 -0.93 1.78 -11.03
N MET A 604 -2.18 1.35 -11.26
CA MET A 604 -2.80 0.31 -10.43
C MET A 604 -2.04 -1.02 -10.49
N CYS A 605 -1.51 -1.38 -11.67
CA CYS A 605 -0.72 -2.59 -11.82
C CYS A 605 0.63 -2.48 -11.10
N SER A 606 1.33 -1.36 -11.29
CA SER A 606 2.65 -1.14 -10.69
C SER A 606 2.61 -1.02 -9.19
N ARG A 607 1.59 -0.37 -8.63
CA ARG A 607 1.33 -0.32 -7.18
C ARG A 607 1.09 -1.70 -6.59
N LEU A 608 0.33 -2.56 -7.27
CA LEU A 608 0.06 -3.92 -6.79
C LEU A 608 1.36 -4.75 -6.68
N VAL A 609 2.26 -4.63 -7.67
CA VAL A 609 3.59 -5.27 -7.63
C VAL A 609 4.43 -4.66 -6.50
N ASN A 610 4.55 -3.32 -6.47
CA ASN A 610 5.32 -2.59 -5.45
C ASN A 610 4.87 -2.92 -4.02
N GLN A 611 3.56 -2.94 -3.76
CA GLN A 611 2.97 -3.34 -2.49
C GLN A 611 3.36 -4.78 -2.13
N SER A 612 3.29 -5.70 -3.09
CA SER A 612 3.67 -7.10 -2.84
C SER A 612 5.15 -7.21 -2.47
N LEU A 613 6.03 -6.48 -3.16
CA LEU A 613 7.47 -6.44 -2.85
C LEU A 613 7.75 -5.78 -1.49
N ARG A 614 7.01 -4.73 -1.12
CA ARG A 614 7.08 -4.14 0.21
C ARG A 614 6.69 -5.15 1.28
N VAL A 615 5.58 -5.84 1.08
CA VAL A 615 5.10 -6.86 2.02
C VAL A 615 6.09 -8.01 2.15
N LEU A 616 6.72 -8.44 1.05
CA LEU A 616 7.76 -9.46 1.07
C LEU A 616 8.89 -9.10 2.04
N THR A 617 9.48 -7.92 1.87
CA THR A 617 10.59 -7.46 2.72
C THR A 617 10.18 -7.31 4.19
N GLU A 618 8.95 -6.86 4.46
CA GLU A 618 8.37 -6.77 5.80
C GLU A 618 8.17 -8.15 6.47
N VAL A 619 7.68 -9.14 5.70
CA VAL A 619 7.49 -10.51 6.17
C VAL A 619 8.83 -11.17 6.48
N ILE A 620 9.78 -11.08 5.56
CA ILE A 620 11.14 -11.62 5.74
C ILE A 620 11.81 -11.00 6.98
N SER A 621 11.75 -9.67 7.12
CA SER A 621 12.30 -8.98 8.29
C SER A 621 11.64 -9.44 9.59
N SER A 622 10.32 -9.62 9.60
CA SER A 622 9.59 -10.14 10.75
C SER A 622 10.03 -11.56 11.11
N LEU A 623 10.26 -12.41 10.10
CA LEU A 623 10.72 -13.78 10.30
C LEU A 623 12.12 -13.81 10.94
N LEU A 624 13.05 -12.96 10.51
CA LEU A 624 14.38 -12.85 11.14
C LEU A 624 14.29 -12.58 12.65
N PHE A 625 13.38 -11.70 13.08
CA PHE A 625 13.14 -11.44 14.51
C PHE A 625 12.45 -12.61 15.22
N THR A 626 11.38 -13.15 14.62
CA THR A 626 10.63 -14.26 15.25
C THR A 626 11.41 -15.56 15.34
N GLN A 627 12.46 -15.72 14.53
CA GLN A 627 13.37 -16.86 14.54
C GLN A 627 14.61 -16.63 15.41
N GLY A 628 14.82 -15.42 15.93
CA GLY A 628 16.03 -15.07 16.68
C GLY A 628 17.30 -15.06 15.81
N ARG A 629 17.19 -14.70 14.53
CA ARG A 629 18.32 -14.64 13.57
C ARG A 629 19.08 -13.32 13.60
N THR A 630 18.71 -12.41 14.50
CA THR A 630 19.37 -11.12 14.69
C THR A 630 19.61 -10.87 16.17
N ASN A 631 20.73 -10.23 16.49
CA ASN A 631 21.05 -9.74 17.84
C ASN A 631 20.35 -8.41 18.16
N LEU A 632 19.65 -7.82 17.19
CA LEU A 632 18.91 -6.59 17.44
C LEU A 632 17.79 -6.83 18.45
N PRO A 633 17.64 -5.95 19.46
CA PRO A 633 16.50 -6.01 20.35
C PRO A 633 15.22 -5.71 19.56
N ILE A 634 14.12 -6.36 19.93
CA ILE A 634 12.83 -6.18 19.24
C ILE A 634 12.35 -4.72 19.20
N SER A 635 12.75 -3.91 20.17
CA SER A 635 12.47 -2.47 20.21
C SER A 635 13.09 -1.70 19.04
N GLN A 636 14.11 -2.25 18.37
CA GLN A 636 14.74 -1.68 17.18
C GLN A 636 14.14 -2.18 15.86
N PHE A 637 13.10 -3.01 15.89
CA PHE A 637 12.44 -3.50 14.68
C PHE A 637 11.98 -2.37 13.75
N ASN A 638 11.51 -1.25 14.32
CA ASN A 638 11.09 -0.08 13.55
C ASN A 638 12.22 0.52 12.72
N ASN A 639 13.45 0.47 13.22
CA ASN A 639 14.62 0.97 12.50
C ASN A 639 14.91 0.10 11.27
N VAL A 640 14.69 -1.21 11.37
CA VAL A 640 14.78 -2.13 10.21
C VAL A 640 13.71 -1.77 9.19
N VAL A 641 12.45 -1.66 9.62
CA VAL A 641 11.31 -1.34 8.72
C VAL A 641 11.48 0.01 8.01
N ALA A 642 12.09 0.98 8.68
CA ALA A 642 12.38 2.31 8.13
C ALA A 642 13.39 2.28 6.97
N LEU A 643 14.30 1.30 6.96
CA LEU A 643 15.33 1.11 5.93
C LEU A 643 14.91 0.15 4.81
N LEU A 644 13.78 -0.55 4.96
CA LEU A 644 13.27 -1.43 3.91
C LEU A 644 12.83 -0.64 2.67
N PRO A 645 13.05 -1.20 1.46
CA PRO A 645 12.70 -0.58 0.19
C PRO A 645 11.18 -0.54 -0.04
N PHE A 646 10.76 0.04 -1.16
CA PHE A 646 9.37 0.17 -1.60
C PHE A 646 8.51 0.92 -0.57
N LYS A 647 9.12 1.88 0.14
CA LYS A 647 8.47 2.67 1.20
C LYS A 647 7.38 3.57 0.63
N CYS A 648 7.69 4.23 -0.49
CA CYS A 648 6.81 5.14 -1.19
C CYS A 648 5.96 4.35 -2.20
N PRO A 649 4.65 4.62 -2.28
CA PRO A 649 3.83 4.12 -3.38
C PRO A 649 4.36 4.61 -4.73
N VAL A 650 4.03 3.90 -5.81
CA VAL A 650 4.46 4.28 -7.17
C VAL A 650 3.81 5.62 -7.57
N GLU A 651 4.65 6.58 -7.95
CA GLU A 651 4.27 7.93 -8.38
C GLU A 651 4.32 8.06 -9.91
N ILE A 652 3.15 8.25 -10.54
CA ILE A 652 3.04 8.16 -12.01
C ILE A 652 3.11 9.51 -12.75
N ALA A 653 3.44 10.59 -12.03
CA ALA A 653 3.64 11.92 -12.61
C ALA A 653 4.67 11.89 -13.76
N ALA A 654 5.79 11.19 -13.56
CA ALA A 654 6.83 10.99 -14.58
C ALA A 654 6.28 10.35 -15.87
N GLY A 655 5.37 9.39 -15.75
CA GLY A 655 4.74 8.74 -16.89
C GLY A 655 3.96 9.73 -17.76
N ASN A 656 3.19 10.63 -17.16
CA ASN A 656 2.43 11.65 -17.90
C ASN A 656 3.36 12.65 -18.61
N VAL A 657 4.43 13.07 -17.93
CA VAL A 657 5.47 13.94 -18.51
C VAL A 657 6.15 13.26 -19.69
N MET A 658 6.55 12.00 -19.55
CA MET A 658 7.19 11.25 -20.63
C MET A 658 6.25 10.97 -21.79
N MET A 659 4.97 10.66 -21.54
CA MET A 659 3.96 10.60 -22.60
C MET A 659 3.90 11.91 -23.40
N PHE A 660 3.95 13.07 -22.72
CA PHE A 660 3.96 14.38 -23.40
C PHE A 660 5.23 14.58 -24.23
N ILE A 661 6.40 14.32 -23.65
CA ILE A 661 7.70 14.54 -24.28
C ILE A 661 7.86 13.68 -25.54
N LEU A 662 7.51 12.38 -25.44
CA LEU A 662 7.71 11.42 -26.52
C LEU A 662 6.65 11.57 -27.63
N SER A 663 5.45 12.06 -27.29
CA SER A 663 4.42 12.39 -28.29
C SER A 663 4.72 13.70 -29.03
N ASN A 664 5.47 14.63 -28.40
CA ASN A 664 5.80 15.95 -28.96
C ASN A 664 7.30 16.07 -29.28
N ARG A 665 7.72 15.51 -30.42
CA ARG A 665 9.14 15.44 -30.83
C ARG A 665 9.88 16.78 -30.97
N ASN A 666 9.16 17.89 -31.06
CA ASN A 666 9.73 19.24 -31.18
C ASN A 666 9.60 20.08 -29.89
N CYS A 667 9.06 19.55 -28.80
CA CYS A 667 9.02 20.26 -27.52
C CYS A 667 10.43 20.56 -26.97
N ASP A 668 10.57 21.66 -26.24
CA ASP A 668 11.77 21.98 -25.46
C ASP A 668 11.39 22.07 -23.97
N ILE A 669 12.37 22.36 -23.11
CA ILE A 669 12.14 22.54 -21.66
C ILE A 669 11.10 23.63 -21.38
N GLY A 670 11.05 24.70 -22.18
CA GLY A 670 10.08 25.77 -22.04
C GLY A 670 8.64 25.29 -22.28
N HIS A 671 8.43 24.47 -23.30
CA HIS A 671 7.13 23.84 -23.56
C HIS A 671 6.70 22.91 -22.41
N ILE A 672 7.64 22.15 -21.83
CA ILE A 672 7.33 21.24 -20.71
C ILE A 672 6.99 22.04 -19.45
N LYS A 673 7.76 23.09 -19.11
CA LYS A 673 7.45 23.99 -17.98
C LYS A 673 6.11 24.69 -18.14
N ALA A 674 5.73 25.03 -19.38
CA ALA A 674 4.42 25.60 -19.67
C ALA A 674 3.28 24.58 -19.52
N ALA A 675 3.51 23.31 -19.88
CA ALA A 675 2.53 22.25 -19.77
C ALA A 675 2.38 21.69 -18.35
N PHE A 676 3.45 21.71 -17.55
CA PHE A 676 3.52 21.20 -16.18
C PHE A 676 4.21 22.22 -15.26
N PRO A 677 3.58 23.37 -14.99
CA PRO A 677 4.16 24.43 -14.16
C PRO A 677 4.45 23.99 -12.71
N GLU A 678 3.82 22.92 -12.24
CA GLU A 678 3.98 22.33 -10.91
C GLU A 678 5.31 21.58 -10.69
N LEU A 679 6.10 21.35 -11.74
CA LEU A 679 7.37 20.62 -11.64
C LEU A 679 8.49 21.52 -11.11
N GLY A 680 8.84 21.33 -9.85
CA GLY A 680 9.77 22.21 -9.13
C GLY A 680 11.24 22.07 -9.56
N ASN A 681 11.64 20.88 -10.03
CA ASN A 681 13.04 20.59 -10.36
C ASN A 681 13.17 19.81 -11.69
N LEU A 682 12.47 20.28 -12.73
CA LEU A 682 12.30 19.56 -13.99
C LEU A 682 13.61 19.08 -14.63
N GLU A 683 14.64 19.94 -14.77
CA GLU A 683 15.87 19.53 -15.45
C GLU A 683 16.62 18.41 -14.72
N TYR A 684 16.64 18.45 -13.38
CA TYR A 684 17.26 17.43 -12.55
C TYR A 684 16.45 16.12 -12.58
N ASP A 685 15.13 16.23 -12.45
CA ASP A 685 14.21 15.10 -12.53
C ASP A 685 14.33 14.37 -13.88
N LEU A 686 14.39 15.11 -15.00
CA LEU A 686 14.63 14.55 -16.33
C LEU A 686 15.98 13.85 -16.43
N SER A 687 17.03 14.41 -15.83
CA SER A 687 18.36 13.80 -15.81
C SER A 687 18.36 12.45 -15.09
N ILE A 688 17.63 12.36 -13.97
CA ILE A 688 17.42 11.09 -13.24
C ILE A 688 16.64 10.10 -14.10
N LEU A 689 15.53 10.53 -14.73
CA LEU A 689 14.73 9.66 -15.60
C LEU A 689 15.57 9.08 -16.75
N PHE A 690 16.39 9.92 -17.40
CA PHE A 690 17.25 9.47 -18.49
C PHE A 690 18.40 8.57 -18.02
N TRP A 691 18.97 8.80 -16.84
CA TRP A 691 19.95 7.88 -16.27
C TRP A 691 19.31 6.55 -15.86
N PHE A 692 18.14 6.58 -15.22
CA PHE A 692 17.40 5.37 -14.92
C PHE A 692 17.09 4.57 -16.19
N TRP A 693 16.72 5.24 -17.29
CA TRP A 693 16.51 4.59 -18.58
C TRP A 693 17.74 3.83 -19.08
N THR A 694 18.96 4.38 -18.95
CA THR A 694 20.15 3.71 -19.46
C THR A 694 20.47 2.44 -18.67
N MET A 695 20.29 2.44 -17.34
CA MET A 695 20.38 1.23 -16.52
C MET A 695 19.28 0.23 -16.87
N ALA A 696 18.04 0.70 -16.99
CA ALA A 696 16.89 -0.12 -17.36
C ALA A 696 17.06 -0.78 -18.73
N TYR A 697 17.58 -0.06 -19.74
CA TYR A 697 17.84 -0.60 -21.06
C TYR A 697 18.85 -1.75 -21.03
N ARG A 698 19.95 -1.60 -20.28
CA ARG A 698 20.96 -2.67 -20.08
C ARG A 698 20.33 -3.88 -19.39
N ALA A 699 19.67 -3.65 -18.26
CA ALA A 699 19.02 -4.69 -17.47
C ALA A 699 17.97 -5.46 -18.28
N LEU A 700 17.10 -4.74 -19.01
CA LEU A 700 16.08 -5.36 -19.84
C LEU A 700 16.72 -6.16 -20.98
N SER A 701 17.78 -5.67 -21.61
CA SER A 701 18.47 -6.40 -22.69
C SER A 701 19.01 -7.78 -22.26
N VAL A 702 19.32 -7.97 -20.96
CA VAL A 702 19.71 -9.27 -20.40
C VAL A 702 18.53 -10.24 -20.28
N LEU A 703 17.31 -9.72 -20.12
CA LEU A 703 16.10 -10.52 -19.86
C LEU A 703 15.37 -10.99 -21.12
N HIS A 704 15.86 -10.66 -22.32
CA HIS A 704 15.08 -10.81 -23.56
C HIS A 704 15.45 -12.08 -24.32
N ASP A 705 14.55 -13.07 -24.27
CA ASP A 705 14.50 -14.22 -25.20
C ASP A 705 13.40 -14.06 -26.28
N ASP A 706 12.60 -12.98 -26.20
CA ASP A 706 11.47 -12.70 -27.10
C ASP A 706 11.81 -11.59 -28.11
N GLU A 707 11.90 -11.96 -29.39
CA GLU A 707 12.18 -11.07 -30.53
C GLU A 707 11.23 -9.86 -30.60
N TYR A 708 9.98 -10.00 -30.13
CA TYR A 708 9.02 -8.91 -30.07
C TYR A 708 9.40 -7.85 -29.03
N LEU A 709 9.80 -8.29 -27.83
CA LEU A 709 10.16 -7.38 -26.75
C LEU A 709 11.47 -6.64 -27.06
N GLU A 710 12.43 -7.31 -27.70
CA GLU A 710 13.66 -6.69 -28.20
C GLU A 710 13.37 -5.53 -29.17
N THR A 711 12.49 -5.79 -30.15
CA THR A 711 12.09 -4.78 -31.14
C THR A 711 11.45 -3.55 -30.47
N VAL A 712 10.56 -3.78 -29.51
CA VAL A 712 9.89 -2.72 -28.75
C VAL A 712 10.90 -1.94 -27.91
N LEU A 713 11.84 -2.62 -27.24
CA LEU A 713 12.85 -2.01 -26.39
C LEU A 713 13.77 -1.09 -27.20
N ASP A 714 14.26 -1.54 -28.36
CA ASP A 714 15.15 -0.76 -29.21
C ASP A 714 14.43 0.48 -29.81
N GLN A 715 13.15 0.34 -30.17
CA GLN A 715 12.32 1.46 -30.60
C GLN A 715 12.10 2.48 -29.47
N ALA A 716 11.79 1.99 -28.27
CA ALA A 716 11.64 2.82 -27.07
C ALA A 716 12.96 3.54 -26.75
N HIS A 717 14.09 2.85 -26.84
CA HIS A 717 15.41 3.40 -26.57
C HIS A 717 15.74 4.55 -27.51
N GLY A 718 15.48 4.40 -28.82
CA GLY A 718 15.66 5.47 -29.79
C GLY A 718 14.83 6.72 -29.45
N LEU A 719 13.56 6.54 -29.06
CA LEU A 719 12.69 7.65 -28.67
C LEU A 719 13.20 8.40 -27.42
N VAL A 720 13.62 7.67 -26.39
CA VAL A 720 14.10 8.27 -25.13
C VAL A 720 15.45 8.94 -25.32
N ARG A 721 16.37 8.33 -26.09
CA ARG A 721 17.68 8.93 -26.44
C ARG A 721 17.51 10.25 -27.17
N ASP A 722 16.66 10.28 -28.19
CA ASP A 722 16.39 11.51 -28.96
C ASP A 722 15.79 12.61 -28.07
N ALA A 723 14.91 12.23 -27.12
CA ALA A 723 14.40 13.16 -26.12
C ALA A 723 15.49 13.67 -25.16
N ALA A 724 16.35 12.79 -24.66
CA ALA A 724 17.45 13.13 -23.74
C ALA A 724 18.44 14.11 -24.40
N PHE A 725 18.87 13.84 -25.64
CA PHE A 725 19.82 14.69 -26.36
C PHE A 725 19.26 16.08 -26.69
N ARG A 726 17.94 16.16 -26.86
CA ARG A 726 17.21 17.40 -27.11
C ARG A 726 17.01 18.23 -25.84
N LEU A 727 16.61 17.59 -24.73
CA LEU A 727 16.16 18.27 -23.53
C LEU A 727 17.28 18.51 -22.51
N CYS A 728 18.29 17.64 -22.48
CA CYS A 728 19.40 17.69 -21.55
C CYS A 728 20.72 17.47 -22.31
N PRO A 729 21.23 18.49 -23.05
CA PRO A 729 22.35 18.32 -23.98
C PRO A 729 23.73 18.19 -23.30
N SER A 730 23.81 17.72 -22.05
CA SER A 730 25.08 17.52 -21.36
C SER A 730 25.92 16.44 -22.04
N ARG A 731 27.24 16.59 -21.97
CA ARG A 731 28.17 15.57 -22.49
C ARG A 731 28.00 14.24 -21.73
N ASP A 732 27.71 14.32 -20.44
CA ASP A 732 27.56 13.14 -19.57
C ASP A 732 26.37 12.28 -19.99
N ILE A 733 25.21 12.89 -20.31
CA ILE A 733 24.03 12.16 -20.79
C ILE A 733 24.33 11.47 -22.13
N ARG A 734 25.03 12.13 -23.05
CA ARG A 734 25.44 11.49 -24.31
C ARG A 734 26.31 10.27 -24.05
N ASN A 735 27.29 10.37 -23.14
CA ASN A 735 28.14 9.25 -22.78
C ASN A 735 27.31 8.11 -22.16
N TRP A 736 26.36 8.39 -21.26
CA TRP A 736 25.54 7.34 -20.65
C TRP A 736 24.78 6.47 -21.67
N PHE A 737 24.21 7.07 -22.71
CA PHE A 737 23.52 6.34 -23.77
C PHE A 737 24.50 5.57 -24.65
N MET A 738 25.63 6.16 -25.05
CA MET A 738 26.65 5.47 -25.84
C MET A 738 27.23 4.27 -25.08
N ASP A 739 27.52 4.43 -23.79
CA ASP A 739 28.03 3.35 -22.93
C ASP A 739 26.99 2.23 -22.79
N ALA A 740 25.70 2.57 -22.69
CA ALA A 740 24.63 1.57 -22.64
C ALA A 740 24.49 0.80 -23.96
N GLU A 741 24.52 1.48 -25.10
CA GLU A 741 24.50 0.84 -26.42
C GLU A 741 25.71 -0.10 -26.60
N HIS A 742 26.91 0.34 -26.17
CA HIS A 742 28.12 -0.48 -26.24
C HIS A 742 28.03 -1.75 -25.39
N ILE A 743 27.61 -1.63 -24.12
CA ILE A 743 27.47 -2.79 -23.22
C ILE A 743 26.46 -3.79 -23.79
N VAL A 744 25.31 -3.32 -24.30
CA VAL A 744 24.30 -4.21 -24.89
C VAL A 744 24.84 -4.93 -26.13
N GLN A 745 25.62 -4.24 -26.98
CA GLN A 745 26.27 -4.86 -28.13
C GLN A 745 27.28 -5.94 -27.72
N GLU A 746 28.07 -5.70 -26.68
CA GLU A 746 29.01 -6.69 -26.14
C GLU A 746 28.28 -7.91 -25.58
N CYS A 747 27.20 -7.72 -24.82
CA CYS A 747 26.37 -8.81 -24.30
C CYS A 747 25.75 -9.66 -25.44
N ARG A 748 25.19 -9.01 -26.47
CA ARG A 748 24.62 -9.72 -27.64
C ARG A 748 25.70 -10.52 -28.38
N ALA A 749 26.88 -9.93 -28.61
CA ALA A 749 27.98 -10.62 -29.26
C ALA A 749 28.49 -11.83 -28.45
N ALA A 750 28.54 -11.72 -27.12
CA ALA A 750 28.92 -12.82 -26.23
C ALA A 750 27.89 -13.95 -26.25
N TYR A 751 26.60 -13.62 -26.26
CA TYR A 751 25.51 -14.60 -26.36
C TYR A 751 25.54 -15.35 -27.70
N GLU A 752 25.68 -14.64 -28.82
CA GLU A 752 25.81 -15.24 -30.15
C GLU A 752 27.01 -16.19 -30.24
N LEU A 753 28.15 -15.79 -29.66
CA LEU A 753 29.35 -16.64 -29.59
C LEU A 753 29.08 -17.91 -28.76
N GLY A 754 28.40 -17.79 -27.63
CA GLY A 754 28.03 -18.92 -26.76
C GLY A 754 27.08 -19.90 -27.47
N MET A 755 26.07 -19.39 -28.18
CA MET A 755 25.16 -20.21 -28.99
C MET A 755 25.90 -20.95 -30.13
N GLN A 756 26.85 -20.29 -30.79
CA GLN A 756 27.67 -20.91 -31.82
C GLN A 756 28.59 -22.01 -31.26
N GLN A 757 29.13 -21.82 -30.06
CA GLN A 757 29.94 -22.82 -29.37
C GLN A 757 29.11 -24.03 -28.92
N ALA A 758 27.93 -23.82 -28.33
CA ALA A 758 27.01 -24.89 -27.94
C ALA A 758 26.52 -25.69 -29.16
N ALA A 759 26.19 -25.02 -30.27
CA ALA A 759 25.81 -25.68 -31.52
C ALA A 759 26.96 -26.47 -32.17
N ALA A 760 28.21 -26.07 -31.94
CA ALA A 760 29.39 -26.80 -32.39
C ALA A 760 29.68 -28.05 -31.53
N GLU A 761 29.31 -28.04 -30.24
CA GLU A 761 29.42 -29.19 -29.34
C GLU A 761 28.29 -30.22 -29.52
N GLU A 762 27.10 -29.80 -29.99
CA GLU A 762 25.98 -30.70 -30.31
C GLU A 762 26.03 -31.31 -31.73
N ALA A 763 27.02 -30.95 -32.55
CA ALA A 763 27.22 -31.60 -33.85
C ALA A 763 27.60 -33.09 -33.62
N PRO A 764 26.94 -34.05 -34.28
CA PRO A 764 27.22 -35.48 -34.05
C PRO A 764 28.64 -35.80 -34.50
N GLY A 765 29.53 -35.97 -33.52
CA GLY A 765 30.89 -36.46 -33.73
C GLY A 765 30.85 -37.84 -34.38
N ASP A 766 31.36 -37.91 -35.60
CA ASP A 766 31.73 -39.14 -36.29
C ASP A 766 32.62 -40.00 -35.37
N MET A 767 32.28 -41.28 -35.23
CA MET A 767 32.93 -42.20 -34.31
C MET A 767 34.40 -42.43 -34.70
N GLY A 768 35.31 -41.70 -34.05
CA GLY A 768 36.75 -41.98 -34.03
C GLY A 768 37.21 -42.27 -32.61
N MET A 769 37.63 -43.50 -32.34
CA MET A 769 38.20 -43.99 -31.08
C MET A 769 39.37 -43.13 -30.54
N PRO A 770 39.62 -43.13 -29.21
CA PRO A 770 40.47 -42.13 -28.53
C PRO A 770 41.95 -42.54 -28.46
N PRO A 771 42.87 -41.57 -28.26
CA PRO A 771 44.12 -41.80 -27.55
C PRO A 771 44.12 -41.17 -26.14
N PRO A 772 45.05 -41.58 -25.25
CA PRO A 772 44.91 -41.40 -23.81
C PRO A 772 45.37 -40.03 -23.29
N ALA A 773 44.98 -39.79 -22.04
CA ALA A 773 45.09 -38.59 -21.20
C ALA A 773 46.43 -37.82 -21.22
N ASP A 774 46.32 -36.50 -21.04
CA ASP A 774 47.29 -35.69 -20.30
C ASP A 774 46.58 -34.55 -19.53
N HIS A 775 47.11 -34.29 -18.33
CA HIS A 775 46.63 -33.34 -17.34
C HIS A 775 47.06 -31.88 -17.61
N HIS A 776 46.26 -30.95 -17.05
CA HIS A 776 46.51 -29.54 -16.74
C HIS A 776 46.58 -28.53 -17.92
N ILE A 777 45.75 -27.47 -17.86
CA ILE A 777 46.12 -26.12 -17.38
C ILE A 777 44.89 -25.17 -17.47
N ASN A 778 44.46 -24.74 -16.29
CA ASN A 778 44.04 -23.38 -15.88
C ASN A 778 44.07 -22.25 -16.95
N MET A 779 42.94 -21.58 -17.18
CA MET A 779 42.94 -20.15 -17.58
C MET A 779 41.85 -19.40 -16.83
N GLY A 780 42.28 -18.69 -15.79
CA GLY A 780 41.48 -17.67 -15.13
C GLY A 780 41.26 -16.47 -16.05
N VAL A 781 40.02 -16.01 -16.13
CA VAL A 781 39.68 -14.72 -16.71
C VAL A 781 39.69 -13.70 -15.58
N ASN A 782 40.63 -12.76 -15.67
CA ASN A 782 40.77 -11.64 -14.75
C ASN A 782 39.51 -10.76 -14.77
N ALA A 783 38.76 -10.76 -13.67
CA ALA A 783 37.84 -9.68 -13.33
C ALA A 783 38.64 -8.37 -13.23
N ARG A 784 38.41 -7.43 -14.15
CA ARG A 784 38.93 -6.07 -14.03
C ARG A 784 38.13 -5.36 -12.94
N SER A 785 38.82 -5.02 -11.86
CA SER A 785 38.37 -4.10 -10.81
C SER A 785 37.86 -2.79 -11.41
N VAL A 786 36.59 -2.48 -11.19
CA VAL A 786 36.03 -1.14 -11.40
C VAL A 786 36.39 -0.30 -10.18
N ASP A 787 37.10 0.79 -10.42
CA ASP A 787 37.61 1.75 -9.42
C ASP A 787 36.44 2.52 -8.76
N PRO A 788 36.25 2.43 -7.43
CA PRO A 788 35.14 3.08 -6.74
C PRO A 788 35.52 4.53 -6.42
N ARG A 789 35.48 5.41 -7.41
CA ARG A 789 35.76 6.84 -7.20
C ARG A 789 34.74 7.76 -7.87
N TYR A 790 33.44 7.50 -7.67
CA TYR A 790 32.39 8.51 -7.84
C TYR A 790 31.18 8.19 -6.94
N THR A 791 31.36 8.27 -5.62
CA THR A 791 30.25 8.29 -4.66
C THR A 791 29.77 9.74 -4.51
N GLY A 792 28.92 10.20 -5.44
CA GLY A 792 28.11 11.40 -5.23
C GLY A 792 26.90 11.03 -4.39
N SER A 793 26.81 11.59 -3.18
CA SER A 793 25.62 11.49 -2.32
C SER A 793 24.43 12.15 -3.02
N PHE A 794 23.63 11.35 -3.72
CA PHE A 794 22.33 11.76 -4.27
C PHE A 794 21.24 11.03 -3.49
N TYR A 795 20.32 11.82 -2.93
CA TYR A 795 19.16 11.42 -2.11
C TYR A 795 19.39 11.32 -0.59
N GLN A 796 19.43 12.48 0.07
CA GLN A 796 18.68 12.64 1.33
C GLN A 796 17.36 13.33 0.97
N PRO A 797 16.19 12.82 1.39
CA PRO A 797 15.01 13.66 1.41
C PRO A 797 15.32 14.79 2.40
N ASN A 798 15.22 16.05 1.93
CA ASN A 798 15.46 17.23 2.75
C ASN A 798 14.71 17.13 4.09
N SER A 799 15.44 16.84 5.17
CA SER A 799 15.10 17.29 6.51
C SER A 799 15.33 18.80 6.53
N GLY A 800 14.37 19.54 5.99
CA GLY A 800 14.55 20.94 5.66
C GLY A 800 13.24 21.66 5.35
N TYR A 801 12.30 21.60 6.28
CA TYR A 801 11.36 22.69 6.50
C TYR A 801 11.54 23.12 7.96
N GLN A 802 12.08 24.32 8.14
CA GLN A 802 12.00 25.04 9.42
C GLN A 802 10.55 25.39 9.73
#